data_AF-A0A9W8QQB3-F1
#
_entry.id   AF-A0A9W8QQB3-F1
#
_cell.length_a   1.000
_cell.length_b   1.000
_cell.length_c   1.000
_cell.angle_alpha   90.00
_cell.angle_beta   90.00
_cell.angle_gamma   90.00
#
_symmetry.space_group_name_H-M   'P 1'
#
loop_
_entity.id
_entity.type
_entity.pdbx_description
1 polymer ?
#
loop_
_entity_poly.entity_id
_entity_poly.type
_entity_poly.pdbx_seq_one_letter_code
_entity_poly.pdbx_strand_id
1 'polypeptide(L)'
;MLTTAATVRLPLLLALAAYVLAAPEKIVLDVNEGTVASTEEPRKLTGRFLHITDFHPDQFYKAHSDIDDSCHSGKGAAGTFGAEVSDCDSPISLANNTLDWVRDNLRDQIDFVIWTGDTARHDNDESHPRNSAQVLGTNRMVAAKMFETFASDTPRGPGLQLPVVPTFGNNDFLPHNIMVPGPNRWFVDYADIWGPFIPEVQRHQFEYGGWFYTEVVPNKLVVFSLNTMFFFDRNAAVDGCALASEPGYKHMEWLRVQLQRLRVSGMKAILMGHVPPARTDSKQNWDETCWQRYTLWLKQYRDVVVGSLFGHMNIDHFVLQDTNDLDEDSILAQGEVNIRQSLDLGEDNKVGISAKTDYLQDVRQQWSKLPKSAGHGTNKNVQTLEGDDDDDEDSDDEYDIETVFGKKRGKGKKKKGGKRKKNKKGLKKIGGKYAERYQISMIGPSVIPNYFPTMRVYEYNITGMEDNPLWKDVYGTASTIQGAEMQRAHDVGFAPEELKRRSLDEPAMTEAEFEAQFPDIFENDDTAHDAGKKKRRKRKGHGPPSLNVPPGPDAGSLPGPAYMPQTLSWVAFTQYYANLTRINHDADKRTGDRETNPVQFEVEYDTRDDDWYQLEDLTVREMLKLAHSIDDDEVCREEDDVYATGRKKKGKKGKKGKKKKDKKNKLWIEFLRRAFVGTMDDDELEEL
;
A
#
# COMPACT_ATOMS: atom_id res chain seq x y z
N MET A 1 -27.63 58.94 -52.70
CA MET A 1 -27.02 60.18 -53.24
C MET A 1 -26.10 60.72 -52.15
N LEU A 2 -24.78 60.55 -52.36
CA LEU A 2 -23.80 61.66 -52.48
C LEU A 2 -23.62 62.38 -51.11
N THR A 3 -22.44 62.53 -50.50
CA THR A 3 -21.09 62.65 -51.07
C THR A 3 -20.06 62.80 -49.93
N THR A 4 -18.95 62.07 -50.06
CA THR A 4 -17.56 62.50 -49.79
C THR A 4 -17.20 63.18 -48.46
N ALA A 5 -16.52 62.42 -47.58
CA ALA A 5 -15.27 62.86 -46.96
C ALA A 5 -14.46 61.62 -46.55
N ALA A 6 -13.70 61.09 -47.49
CA ALA A 6 -12.65 60.12 -47.23
C ALA A 6 -11.36 60.87 -46.83
N THR A 7 -10.53 60.16 -46.07
CA THR A 7 -9.09 60.37 -45.87
C THR A 7 -8.68 61.61 -45.07
N VAL A 8 -8.41 61.41 -43.77
CA VAL A 8 -7.08 61.53 -43.12
C VAL A 8 -7.34 61.49 -41.61
N ARG A 9 -7.38 60.29 -41.03
CA ARG A 9 -7.17 60.04 -39.59
C ARG A 9 -6.52 58.67 -39.42
N LEU A 10 -5.26 58.58 -39.84
CA LEU A 10 -4.40 57.42 -39.55
C LEU A 10 -2.98 57.76 -39.02
N PRO A 11 -2.65 58.97 -38.50
CA PRO A 11 -1.40 59.11 -37.75
C PRO A 11 -1.54 59.50 -36.27
N LEU A 12 -2.75 59.50 -35.67
CA LEU A 12 -2.90 59.85 -34.24
C LEU A 12 -3.14 58.65 -33.29
N LEU A 13 -3.27 57.43 -33.83
CA LEU A 13 -3.33 56.19 -33.04
C LEU A 13 -1.98 55.45 -32.95
N LEU A 14 -0.93 55.94 -33.63
CA LEU A 14 0.42 55.37 -33.59
C LEU A 14 1.36 56.10 -32.61
N ALA A 15 0.96 57.23 -32.03
CA ALA A 15 1.81 58.03 -31.14
C ALA A 15 1.65 57.73 -29.63
N LEU A 16 0.70 56.86 -29.24
CA LEU A 16 0.57 56.38 -27.84
C LEU A 16 1.15 54.97 -27.62
N ALA A 17 1.67 54.33 -28.67
CA ALA A 17 2.32 53.01 -28.58
C ALA A 17 3.86 53.09 -28.43
N ALA A 18 4.45 54.30 -28.40
CA ALA A 18 5.89 54.50 -28.47
C ALA A 18 6.58 54.92 -27.15
N TYR A 19 5.90 54.81 -25.99
CA TYR A 19 6.47 55.21 -24.68
C TYR A 19 6.50 54.09 -23.61
N VAL A 20 6.60 52.83 -24.02
CA VAL A 20 6.86 51.69 -23.10
C VAL A 20 8.06 50.81 -23.53
N LEU A 21 8.75 51.15 -24.62
CA LEU A 21 9.96 50.44 -25.07
C LEU A 21 11.23 51.27 -24.80
N ALA A 22 11.58 51.44 -23.53
CA ALA A 22 12.91 51.87 -23.11
C ALA A 22 13.13 51.56 -21.61
N ALA A 23 13.52 50.33 -21.31
CA ALA A 23 14.16 49.93 -20.04
C ALA A 23 15.18 48.82 -20.38
N PRO A 24 16.31 48.76 -19.66
CA PRO A 24 17.60 48.32 -20.19
C PRO A 24 17.62 46.85 -20.55
N GLU A 25 18.45 46.51 -21.55
CA GLU A 25 18.75 45.16 -22.02
C GLU A 25 18.93 44.20 -20.84
N LYS A 26 17.89 43.41 -20.57
CA LYS A 26 18.04 42.19 -19.79
C LYS A 26 18.82 41.23 -20.67
N ILE A 27 20.03 40.93 -20.25
CA ILE A 27 20.88 39.86 -20.74
C ILE A 27 20.00 38.62 -20.92
N VAL A 28 19.74 38.26 -22.17
CA VAL A 28 19.30 36.92 -22.53
C VAL A 28 20.49 36.04 -22.16
N LEU A 29 20.41 35.36 -21.02
CA LEU A 29 21.31 34.25 -20.73
C LEU A 29 20.96 33.14 -21.71
N ASP A 30 21.70 33.14 -22.82
CA ASP A 30 21.89 31.99 -23.68
C ASP A 30 22.56 30.89 -22.84
N VAL A 31 21.80 29.88 -22.43
CA VAL A 31 22.27 28.80 -21.54
C VAL A 31 22.96 27.69 -22.36
N ASN A 32 23.75 28.06 -23.38
CA ASN A 32 24.44 27.08 -24.22
C ASN A 32 25.97 27.22 -24.29
N GLU A 33 26.60 28.10 -23.52
CA GLU A 33 28.06 28.09 -23.36
C GLU A 33 28.46 28.22 -21.89
N GLY A 34 28.68 27.06 -21.28
CA GLY A 34 29.11 26.91 -19.90
C GLY A 34 29.16 25.44 -19.46
N THR A 35 29.43 24.52 -20.39
CA THR A 35 29.64 23.10 -20.10
C THR A 35 31.01 22.91 -19.45
N VAL A 36 31.06 23.05 -18.13
CA VAL A 36 31.89 22.10 -17.38
C VAL A 36 31.14 20.78 -17.51
N ALA A 37 31.66 19.91 -18.37
CA ALA A 37 31.13 18.58 -18.56
C ALA A 37 31.11 17.84 -17.22
N SER A 38 29.93 17.69 -16.61
CA SER A 38 29.69 16.53 -15.76
C SER A 38 29.62 15.34 -16.70
N THR A 39 30.63 14.49 -16.66
CA THR A 39 30.73 13.24 -17.41
C THR A 39 29.79 12.15 -16.88
N GLU A 40 28.58 12.53 -16.46
CA GLU A 40 27.55 11.58 -16.05
C GLU A 40 26.37 11.73 -17.01
N GLU A 41 26.07 10.67 -17.75
CA GLU A 41 24.85 10.61 -18.54
C GLU A 41 23.64 10.91 -17.64
N PRO A 42 22.64 11.65 -18.12
CA PRO A 42 21.43 11.89 -17.34
C PRO A 42 20.82 10.54 -16.94
N ARG A 43 20.57 10.36 -15.63
CA ARG A 43 19.88 9.20 -15.07
C ARG A 43 18.63 8.90 -15.91
N LYS A 44 18.36 7.62 -16.13
CA LYS A 44 17.18 7.12 -16.85
C LYS A 44 16.28 6.38 -15.88
N LEU A 45 15.00 6.24 -16.24
CA LEU A 45 14.09 5.40 -15.46
C LEU A 45 14.60 3.97 -15.46
N THR A 46 14.65 3.36 -14.29
CA THR A 46 15.06 1.96 -14.12
C THR A 46 13.87 1.01 -14.19
N GLY A 47 12.66 1.52 -14.01
CA GLY A 47 11.45 0.71 -13.91
C GLY A 47 11.35 0.01 -12.56
N ARG A 48 11.93 0.59 -11.49
CA ARG A 48 11.96 -0.01 -10.15
C ARG A 48 11.53 0.97 -9.08
N PHE A 49 10.87 0.53 -8.01
CA PHE A 49 10.61 1.38 -6.85
C PHE A 49 10.68 0.60 -5.54
N LEU A 50 11.05 1.28 -4.46
CA LEU A 50 11.16 0.70 -3.12
C LEU A 50 9.85 0.87 -2.35
N HIS A 51 9.38 -0.19 -1.71
CA HIS A 51 8.36 -0.15 -0.65
C HIS A 51 8.99 -0.59 0.67
N ILE A 52 8.92 0.30 1.67
CA ILE A 52 9.46 0.10 3.02
C ILE A 52 8.47 0.65 4.06
N THR A 53 8.34 -0.01 5.20
CA THR A 53 7.28 0.29 6.18
C THR A 53 7.66 -0.10 7.59
N ASP A 54 6.98 0.48 8.59
CA ASP A 54 6.95 0.00 9.97
C ASP A 54 8.35 -0.11 10.58
N PHE A 55 9.04 1.03 10.72
CA PHE A 55 10.38 1.07 11.29
C PHE A 55 10.37 0.90 12.81
N HIS A 56 9.40 1.51 13.49
CA HIS A 56 9.28 1.51 14.95
C HIS A 56 10.62 1.68 15.72
N PRO A 57 11.45 2.70 15.43
CA PRO A 57 12.62 3.00 16.23
C PRO A 57 12.26 3.28 17.69
N ASP A 58 12.84 2.52 18.58
CA ASP A 58 12.76 2.67 20.02
C ASP A 58 14.10 3.17 20.60
N GLN A 59 13.99 4.26 21.34
CA GLN A 59 15.10 4.93 22.01
C GLN A 59 15.44 4.29 23.37
N PHE A 60 14.59 3.41 23.89
CA PHE A 60 14.77 2.74 25.17
C PHE A 60 15.34 1.32 25.03
N TYR A 61 15.35 0.78 23.82
CA TYR A 61 15.91 -0.52 23.48
C TYR A 61 17.33 -0.67 24.04
N LYS A 62 17.56 -1.78 24.74
CA LYS A 62 18.87 -2.16 25.27
C LYS A 62 19.27 -3.52 24.73
N ALA A 63 20.44 -3.60 24.11
CA ALA A 63 21.01 -4.89 23.76
C ALA A 63 21.16 -5.79 25.00
N HIS A 64 20.88 -7.07 24.83
CA HIS A 64 20.92 -8.12 25.86
C HIS A 64 19.95 -7.93 27.04
N SER A 65 18.89 -7.13 26.86
CA SER A 65 17.77 -7.02 27.79
C SER A 65 16.80 -8.20 27.68
N ASP A 66 15.85 -8.27 28.59
CA ASP A 66 14.74 -9.22 28.52
C ASP A 66 13.76 -8.83 27.41
N ILE A 67 13.32 -9.81 26.62
CA ILE A 67 12.35 -9.61 25.53
C ILE A 67 10.93 -9.46 26.06
N ASP A 68 10.65 -10.02 27.25
CA ASP A 68 9.35 -9.91 27.91
C ASP A 68 9.16 -8.54 28.57
N ASP A 69 10.24 -7.79 28.83
CA ASP A 69 10.25 -6.42 29.37
C ASP A 69 10.43 -5.36 28.26
N SER A 70 9.79 -5.58 27.09
CA SER A 70 9.85 -4.69 25.91
C SER A 70 11.25 -4.37 25.39
N CYS A 71 12.25 -5.18 25.73
CA CYS A 71 13.66 -4.89 25.49
C CYS A 71 14.23 -3.63 26.16
N HIS A 72 13.62 -3.14 27.25
CA HIS A 72 14.08 -1.92 27.94
C HIS A 72 14.87 -2.21 29.22
N SER A 73 14.75 -3.40 29.79
CA SER A 73 15.30 -3.73 31.11
C SER A 73 15.66 -5.20 31.28
N GLY A 74 16.21 -5.58 32.43
CA GLY A 74 16.60 -6.96 32.70
C GLY A 74 17.81 -7.44 31.88
N LYS A 75 17.97 -8.76 31.84
CA LYS A 75 18.98 -9.44 31.02
C LYS A 75 18.30 -10.60 30.29
N GLY A 76 18.45 -10.66 28.97
CA GLY A 76 17.79 -11.68 28.16
C GLY A 76 18.34 -11.78 26.75
N ALA A 77 17.46 -12.21 25.83
CA ALA A 77 17.82 -12.60 24.48
C ALA A 77 17.83 -11.46 23.46
N ALA A 78 17.57 -10.21 23.88
CA ALA A 78 17.53 -9.08 22.95
C ALA A 78 18.88 -8.91 22.23
N GLY A 79 18.88 -8.93 20.90
CA GLY A 79 20.09 -8.78 20.10
C GLY A 79 20.60 -7.34 20.05
N THR A 80 21.78 -7.13 19.47
CA THR A 80 22.35 -5.77 19.29
C THR A 80 21.57 -4.97 18.24
N PHE A 81 21.06 -5.63 17.20
CA PHE A 81 20.37 -5.01 16.07
C PHE A 81 18.87 -5.32 16.02
N GLY A 82 18.30 -5.76 17.14
CA GLY A 82 16.90 -6.15 17.26
C GLY A 82 16.76 -7.57 17.78
N ALA A 83 15.53 -7.94 18.10
CA ALA A 83 15.16 -9.24 18.62
C ALA A 83 14.02 -9.82 17.77
N GLU A 84 14.37 -10.70 16.82
CA GLU A 84 13.38 -11.36 15.97
C GLU A 84 12.38 -12.20 16.78
N VAL A 85 11.14 -12.34 16.28
CA VAL A 85 10.09 -13.16 16.91
C VAL A 85 9.80 -12.71 18.36
N SER A 86 9.79 -11.39 18.56
CA SER A 86 9.45 -10.77 19.84
C SER A 86 8.53 -9.56 19.67
N ASP A 87 8.04 -9.03 20.79
CA ASP A 87 7.24 -7.79 20.83
C ASP A 87 8.13 -6.53 20.98
N CYS A 88 9.44 -6.67 20.82
CA CYS A 88 10.37 -5.56 20.89
C CYS A 88 10.35 -4.73 19.60
N ASP A 89 10.37 -3.41 19.78
CA ASP A 89 10.55 -2.45 18.71
C ASP A 89 12.02 -2.40 18.22
N SER A 90 12.27 -1.69 17.12
CA SER A 90 13.59 -1.63 16.51
C SER A 90 14.56 -0.78 17.33
N PRO A 91 15.80 -1.22 17.60
CA PRO A 91 16.81 -0.26 18.03
C PRO A 91 17.06 0.78 16.94
N ILE A 92 17.40 2.02 17.35
CA ILE A 92 17.74 3.10 16.42
C ILE A 92 18.81 2.68 15.40
N SER A 93 19.75 1.84 15.83
CA SER A 93 20.80 1.30 14.96
C SER A 93 20.22 0.48 13.80
N LEU A 94 19.16 -0.29 13.99
CA LEU A 94 18.54 -1.07 12.93
C LEU A 94 17.96 -0.16 11.85
N ALA A 95 17.17 0.85 12.22
CA ALA A 95 16.59 1.79 11.27
C ALA A 95 17.67 2.54 10.45
N ASN A 96 18.73 3.01 11.13
CA ASN A 96 19.84 3.69 10.47
C ASN A 96 20.59 2.78 9.50
N ASN A 97 20.99 1.59 9.95
CA ASN A 97 21.75 0.66 9.13
C ASN A 97 20.92 0.12 7.96
N THR A 98 19.60 -0.05 8.12
CA THR A 98 18.69 -0.36 7.01
C THR A 98 18.74 0.72 5.94
N LEU A 99 18.62 2.00 6.32
CA LEU A 99 18.64 3.12 5.37
C LEU A 99 20.03 3.39 4.77
N ASP A 100 21.11 3.09 5.49
CA ASP A 100 22.47 3.08 4.95
C ASP A 100 22.64 1.98 3.91
N TRP A 101 22.11 0.77 4.18
CA TRP A 101 22.16 -0.33 3.21
C TRP A 101 21.38 0.01 1.93
N VAL A 102 20.20 0.63 2.07
CA VAL A 102 19.41 1.12 0.94
C VAL A 102 20.16 2.17 0.13
N ARG A 103 20.82 3.14 0.79
CA ARG A 103 21.66 4.15 0.13
C ARG A 103 22.73 3.48 -0.74
N ASP A 104 23.44 2.52 -0.18
CA ASP A 104 24.64 1.95 -0.78
C ASP A 104 24.31 0.89 -1.87
N ASN A 105 23.13 0.26 -1.83
CA ASN A 105 22.78 -0.86 -2.71
C ASN A 105 21.61 -0.59 -3.67
N LEU A 106 20.63 0.25 -3.29
CA LEU A 106 19.37 0.37 -4.04
C LEU A 106 19.09 1.77 -4.59
N ARG A 107 19.53 2.85 -3.92
CA ARG A 107 19.18 4.25 -4.25
C ARG A 107 19.32 4.59 -5.74
N ASP A 108 20.43 4.17 -6.34
CA ASP A 108 20.78 4.52 -7.71
C ASP A 108 20.12 3.57 -8.75
N GLN A 109 19.34 2.58 -8.27
CA GLN A 109 18.67 1.58 -9.09
C GLN A 109 17.14 1.66 -9.05
N ILE A 110 16.56 2.61 -8.31
CA ILE A 110 15.11 2.80 -8.15
C ILE A 110 14.67 4.19 -8.64
N ASP A 111 13.41 4.37 -8.97
CA ASP A 111 12.86 5.62 -9.50
C ASP A 111 12.17 6.46 -8.43
N PHE A 112 11.62 5.83 -7.39
CA PHE A 112 10.92 6.47 -6.27
C PHE A 112 10.80 5.53 -5.06
N VAL A 113 10.38 6.07 -3.92
CA VAL A 113 10.21 5.33 -2.65
C VAL A 113 8.80 5.54 -2.10
N ILE A 114 8.19 4.46 -1.65
CA ILE A 114 6.90 4.40 -0.95
C ILE A 114 7.20 4.03 0.51
N TRP A 115 6.90 4.94 1.43
CA TRP A 115 7.11 4.77 2.87
C TRP A 115 5.75 4.76 3.58
N THR A 116 5.27 3.57 3.96
CA THR A 116 3.89 3.40 4.48
C THR A 116 3.75 3.61 6.00
N GLY A 117 4.56 4.48 6.61
CA GLY A 117 4.37 4.97 7.98
C GLY A 117 4.83 4.02 9.10
N ASP A 118 4.36 4.31 10.31
CA ASP A 118 4.63 3.62 11.58
C ASP A 118 6.10 3.72 12.01
N THR A 119 6.43 4.90 12.52
CA THR A 119 7.79 5.35 12.84
C THR A 119 7.97 5.63 14.33
N ALA A 120 6.89 5.77 15.09
CA ALA A 120 7.00 5.80 16.54
C ALA A 120 6.83 4.37 17.09
N ARG A 121 7.74 3.96 17.99
CA ARG A 121 7.66 2.70 18.74
C ARG A 121 6.27 2.47 19.35
N HIS A 122 5.86 1.23 19.57
CA HIS A 122 4.65 0.85 20.29
C HIS A 122 4.66 1.36 21.75
N ASP A 123 3.49 1.41 22.36
CA ASP A 123 3.35 1.83 23.77
C ASP A 123 3.21 0.62 24.69
N ASN A 124 4.19 -0.30 24.60
CA ASN A 124 4.16 -1.59 25.28
C ASN A 124 4.79 -1.56 26.69
N ASP A 125 5.49 -0.47 27.06
CA ASP A 125 6.14 -0.31 28.36
C ASP A 125 5.47 0.82 29.17
N GLU A 126 4.69 0.42 30.18
CA GLU A 126 4.01 1.34 31.11
C GLU A 126 4.99 2.22 31.92
N SER A 127 6.25 1.82 32.07
CA SER A 127 7.27 2.62 32.77
C SER A 127 7.85 3.74 31.90
N HIS A 128 7.71 3.62 30.58
CA HIS A 128 8.11 4.62 29.61
C HIS A 128 6.97 4.90 28.63
N PRO A 129 5.85 5.49 29.08
CA PRO A 129 4.70 5.76 28.22
C PRO A 129 5.08 6.73 27.09
N ARG A 130 4.54 6.48 25.90
CA ARG A 130 4.78 7.29 24.71
C ARG A 130 4.21 8.69 24.89
N ASN A 131 4.99 9.70 24.55
CA ASN A 131 4.51 11.09 24.51
C ASN A 131 4.79 11.77 23.17
N SER A 132 4.14 12.91 22.94
CA SER A 132 4.20 13.61 21.65
C SER A 132 5.62 14.04 21.26
N ALA A 133 6.48 14.40 22.21
CA ALA A 133 7.86 14.77 21.92
C ALA A 133 8.66 13.58 21.38
N GLN A 134 8.40 12.37 21.89
CA GLN A 134 9.03 11.15 21.41
C GLN A 134 8.51 10.75 20.03
N VAL A 135 7.18 10.78 19.82
CA VAL A 135 6.57 10.48 18.50
C VAL A 135 7.13 11.39 17.41
N LEU A 136 7.10 12.70 17.64
CA LEU A 136 7.63 13.68 16.69
C LEU A 136 9.16 13.58 16.59
N GLY A 137 9.85 13.19 17.66
CA GLY A 137 11.31 13.03 17.70
C GLY A 137 11.79 11.89 16.81
N THR A 138 11.20 10.69 16.93
CA THR A 138 11.54 9.54 16.08
C THR A 138 11.16 9.78 14.64
N ASN A 139 10.00 10.42 14.39
CA ASN A 139 9.59 10.79 13.04
C ASN A 139 10.55 11.80 12.40
N ARG A 140 11.03 12.81 13.14
CA ARG A 140 12.09 13.72 12.66
C ARG A 140 13.38 12.99 12.34
N MET A 141 13.79 12.04 13.18
CA MET A 141 15.01 11.26 12.99
C MET A 141 14.93 10.43 11.71
N VAL A 142 13.87 9.64 11.53
CA VAL A 142 13.72 8.78 10.35
C VAL A 142 13.46 9.61 9.09
N ALA A 143 12.69 10.70 9.17
CA ALA A 143 12.52 11.62 8.05
C ALA A 143 13.85 12.26 7.62
N ALA A 144 14.69 12.70 8.57
CA ALA A 144 16.01 13.23 8.27
C ALA A 144 16.91 12.15 7.63
N LYS A 145 16.87 10.92 8.15
CA LYS A 145 17.65 9.80 7.59
C LYS A 145 17.15 9.41 6.19
N MET A 146 15.85 9.39 5.95
CA MET A 146 15.26 9.21 4.62
C MET A 146 15.75 10.28 3.65
N PHE A 147 15.72 11.54 4.07
CA PHE A 147 16.23 12.64 3.26
C PHE A 147 17.71 12.46 2.95
N GLU A 148 18.55 12.16 3.96
CA GLU A 148 19.98 11.88 3.78
C GLU A 148 20.22 10.72 2.79
N THR A 149 19.47 9.63 2.93
CA THR A 149 19.60 8.45 2.07
C THR A 149 19.29 8.76 0.62
N PHE A 150 18.29 9.59 0.33
CA PHE A 150 17.80 9.85 -1.04
C PHE A 150 18.14 11.23 -1.61
N ALA A 151 18.85 12.08 -0.86
CA ALA A 151 19.31 13.37 -1.31
C ALA A 151 20.70 13.30 -1.96
N SER A 152 21.01 14.34 -2.73
CA SER A 152 22.35 14.65 -3.17
C SER A 152 22.61 16.13 -3.19
N ASP A 153 23.89 16.48 -3.24
CA ASP A 153 24.32 17.86 -3.35
C ASP A 153 23.88 18.45 -4.70
N THR A 154 23.14 19.55 -4.63
CA THR A 154 22.81 20.38 -5.79
C THR A 154 23.43 21.77 -5.60
N PRO A 155 23.55 22.59 -6.67
CA PRO A 155 24.01 23.97 -6.54
C PRO A 155 23.16 24.85 -5.60
N ARG A 156 21.94 24.43 -5.26
CA ARG A 156 21.02 25.13 -4.34
C ARG A 156 21.03 24.54 -2.92
N GLY A 157 21.92 23.58 -2.65
CA GLY A 157 21.97 22.78 -1.42
C GLY A 157 21.51 21.33 -1.64
N PRO A 158 21.48 20.51 -0.58
CA PRO A 158 20.97 19.15 -0.67
C PRO A 158 19.52 19.14 -1.15
N GLY A 159 19.23 18.33 -2.17
CA GLY A 159 17.90 18.13 -2.72
C GLY A 159 17.66 16.66 -3.01
N LEU A 160 16.40 16.23 -3.00
CA LEU A 160 16.07 14.84 -3.28
C LEU A 160 16.44 14.49 -4.73
N GLN A 161 17.07 13.32 -4.93
CA GLN A 161 17.32 12.78 -6.27
C GLN A 161 16.10 12.08 -6.86
N LEU A 162 15.25 11.56 -5.98
CA LEU A 162 14.05 10.80 -6.31
C LEU A 162 12.95 11.12 -5.30
N PRO A 163 11.67 11.02 -5.68
CA PRO A 163 10.58 11.31 -4.76
C PRO A 163 10.42 10.20 -3.73
N VAL A 164 10.27 10.60 -2.46
CA VAL A 164 9.91 9.73 -1.34
C VAL A 164 8.51 10.12 -0.90
N VAL A 165 7.59 9.16 -0.83
CA VAL A 165 6.18 9.41 -0.52
C VAL A 165 5.83 8.77 0.82
N PRO A 166 5.76 9.55 1.93
CA PRO A 166 5.31 9.07 3.23
C PRO A 166 3.79 8.99 3.35
N THR A 167 3.32 8.18 4.30
CA THR A 167 1.95 8.23 4.85
C THR A 167 1.97 8.04 6.36
N PHE A 168 0.88 8.39 7.04
CA PHE A 168 0.71 8.16 8.47
C PHE A 168 0.44 6.70 8.79
N GLY A 169 1.17 6.17 9.77
CA GLY A 169 0.77 4.95 10.48
C GLY A 169 0.01 5.24 11.76
N ASN A 170 -0.63 4.21 12.34
CA ASN A 170 -1.50 4.36 13.51
C ASN A 170 -0.72 4.65 14.82
N ASN A 171 0.60 4.51 14.80
CA ASN A 171 1.50 4.86 15.88
C ASN A 171 2.10 6.28 15.77
N ASP A 172 1.94 6.95 14.62
CA ASP A 172 2.57 8.25 14.32
C ASP A 172 1.87 9.46 14.95
N PHE A 173 0.97 9.25 15.90
CA PHE A 173 0.29 10.31 16.63
C PHE A 173 -0.27 9.74 17.94
N LEU A 174 -0.75 10.64 18.80
CA LEU A 174 -1.44 10.30 20.03
C LEU A 174 -2.83 10.93 20.07
N PRO A 175 -3.81 10.24 20.69
CA PRO A 175 -3.72 8.87 21.21
C PRO A 175 -3.56 7.81 20.10
N HIS A 176 -3.03 6.63 20.44
CA HIS A 176 -2.84 5.52 19.49
C HIS A 176 -4.16 5.19 18.77
N ASN A 177 -4.13 5.04 17.43
CA ASN A 177 -5.29 4.81 16.55
C ASN A 177 -6.30 5.96 16.44
N ILE A 178 -6.33 6.92 17.36
CA ILE A 178 -7.34 7.98 17.41
C ILE A 178 -6.86 9.24 16.67
N MET A 179 -7.06 9.26 15.36
CA MET A 179 -6.77 10.45 14.55
C MET A 179 -8.04 11.29 14.38
N VAL A 180 -8.02 12.50 14.94
CA VAL A 180 -9.10 13.48 14.77
C VAL A 180 -9.06 14.19 13.41
N PRO A 181 -10.21 14.63 12.86
CA PRO A 181 -10.26 15.42 11.63
C PRO A 181 -9.35 16.66 11.68
N GLY A 182 -8.80 17.06 10.53
CA GLY A 182 -8.00 18.28 10.44
C GLY A 182 -8.84 19.57 10.36
N PRO A 183 -8.21 20.74 10.52
CA PRO A 183 -6.81 20.93 10.86
C PRO A 183 -6.54 20.54 12.34
N ASN A 184 -5.45 19.83 12.58
CA ASN A 184 -5.02 19.44 13.92
C ASN A 184 -3.50 19.64 14.07
N ARG A 185 -3.01 19.59 15.31
CA ARG A 185 -1.60 19.83 15.62
C ARG A 185 -0.66 18.84 14.93
N TRP A 186 -1.04 17.57 14.84
CA TRP A 186 -0.24 16.54 14.17
C TRP A 186 -0.02 16.90 12.69
N PHE A 187 -1.06 17.31 11.97
CA PHE A 187 -0.91 17.69 10.56
C PHE A 187 0.01 18.90 10.38
N VAL A 188 -0.02 19.87 11.31
CA VAL A 188 0.89 21.02 11.28
C VAL A 188 2.33 20.59 11.56
N ASP A 189 2.56 19.79 12.60
CA ASP A 189 3.90 19.31 12.96
C ASP A 189 4.49 18.43 11.85
N TYR A 190 3.68 17.58 11.22
CA TYR A 190 4.12 16.74 10.10
C TYR A 190 4.26 17.49 8.78
N ALA A 191 3.55 18.61 8.57
CA ALA A 191 3.76 19.47 7.41
C ALA A 191 5.18 20.06 7.40
N ASP A 192 5.75 20.28 8.60
CA ASP A 192 7.15 20.65 8.80
C ASP A 192 8.09 19.46 8.59
N ILE A 193 7.86 18.34 9.29
CA ILE A 193 8.72 17.13 9.22
C ILE A 193 8.79 16.57 7.79
N TRP A 194 7.67 16.49 7.09
CA TRP A 194 7.57 15.98 5.73
C TRP A 194 7.59 17.09 4.66
N GLY A 195 7.92 18.32 5.05
CA GLY A 195 8.06 19.46 4.14
C GLY A 195 8.92 19.17 2.89
N PRO A 196 10.04 18.42 2.99
CA PRO A 196 10.84 18.00 1.83
C PRO A 196 10.18 16.95 0.92
N PHE A 197 9.22 16.18 1.42
CA PHE A 197 8.59 15.07 0.71
C PHE A 197 7.22 15.44 0.10
N ILE A 198 6.55 16.45 0.67
CA ILE A 198 5.23 16.90 0.22
C ILE A 198 5.39 18.04 -0.80
N PRO A 199 4.90 17.86 -2.04
CA PRO A 199 4.91 18.92 -3.03
C PRO A 199 4.19 20.17 -2.51
N GLU A 200 4.74 21.36 -2.77
CA GLU A 200 4.22 22.63 -2.23
C GLU A 200 2.72 22.81 -2.53
N VAL A 201 2.30 22.48 -3.76
CA VAL A 201 0.91 22.55 -4.22
C VAL A 201 -0.06 21.63 -3.46
N GLN A 202 0.46 20.65 -2.71
CA GLN A 202 -0.32 19.72 -1.90
C GLN A 202 -0.34 20.08 -0.41
N ARG A 203 0.48 21.01 0.08
CA ARG A 203 0.63 21.27 1.52
C ARG A 203 -0.67 21.65 2.21
N HIS A 204 -1.47 22.52 1.59
CA HIS A 204 -2.79 22.87 2.14
C HIS A 204 -3.75 21.66 2.20
N GLN A 205 -3.69 20.77 1.22
CA GLN A 205 -4.50 19.54 1.23
C GLN A 205 -4.04 18.58 2.34
N PHE A 206 -2.74 18.50 2.55
CA PHE A 206 -2.13 17.74 3.64
C PHE A 206 -2.52 18.30 5.02
N GLU A 207 -2.42 19.61 5.25
CA GLU A 207 -2.82 20.21 6.52
C GLU A 207 -4.33 20.05 6.83
N TYR A 208 -5.15 19.92 5.79
CA TYR A 208 -6.58 19.69 5.94
C TYR A 208 -6.94 18.24 6.34
N GLY A 209 -6.22 17.25 5.80
CA GLY A 209 -6.65 15.84 5.89
C GLY A 209 -5.54 14.80 6.11
N GLY A 210 -4.29 15.20 6.13
CA GLY A 210 -3.15 14.29 6.20
C GLY A 210 -2.99 13.40 4.96
N TRP A 211 -3.66 13.72 3.84
CA TRP A 211 -3.55 13.01 2.56
C TRP A 211 -3.05 13.94 1.47
N PHE A 212 -2.32 13.40 0.49
CA PHE A 212 -1.76 14.15 -0.64
C PHE A 212 -1.39 13.20 -1.78
N TYR A 213 -0.91 13.74 -2.90
CA TYR A 213 -0.32 12.94 -3.95
C TYR A 213 1.01 13.51 -4.44
N THR A 214 1.89 12.64 -4.93
CA THR A 214 3.16 13.03 -5.56
C THR A 214 3.24 12.42 -6.94
N GLU A 215 3.56 13.25 -7.93
CA GLU A 215 3.90 12.80 -9.28
C GLU A 215 5.29 12.18 -9.25
N VAL A 216 5.38 10.85 -9.33
CA VAL A 216 6.64 10.11 -9.19
C VAL A 216 7.30 9.86 -10.54
N VAL A 217 6.51 9.76 -11.61
CA VAL A 217 7.00 9.77 -12.99
C VAL A 217 6.29 10.90 -13.72
N PRO A 218 7.01 11.97 -14.11
CA PRO A 218 6.39 13.17 -14.63
C PRO A 218 5.44 12.91 -15.81
N ASN A 219 4.22 13.46 -15.74
CA ASN A 219 3.09 13.34 -16.67
C ASN A 219 2.63 11.90 -16.94
N LYS A 220 3.01 10.92 -16.11
CA LYS A 220 2.71 9.49 -16.32
C LYS A 220 2.14 8.80 -15.09
N LEU A 221 2.77 8.94 -13.93
CA LEU A 221 2.45 8.16 -12.74
C LEU A 221 2.41 9.04 -11.48
N VAL A 222 1.34 8.87 -10.71
CA VAL A 222 1.12 9.54 -9.42
C VAL A 222 0.98 8.49 -8.32
N VAL A 223 1.58 8.74 -7.16
CA VAL A 223 1.33 7.99 -5.93
C VAL A 223 0.43 8.82 -5.01
N PHE A 224 -0.68 8.23 -4.58
CA PHE A 224 -1.60 8.82 -3.60
C PHE A 224 -1.27 8.32 -2.20
N SER A 225 -0.84 9.23 -1.33
CA SER A 225 -0.70 8.98 0.10
C SER A 225 -2.07 9.13 0.76
N LEU A 226 -2.73 7.99 0.99
CA LEU A 226 -4.01 7.94 1.66
C LEU A 226 -3.79 7.92 3.18
N ASN A 227 -4.43 8.85 3.88
CA ASN A 227 -4.62 8.77 5.31
C ASN A 227 -5.69 7.72 5.68
N THR A 228 -5.28 6.46 5.80
CA THR A 228 -6.20 5.34 6.08
C THR A 228 -6.69 5.31 7.52
N MET A 229 -6.18 6.17 8.41
CA MET A 229 -6.72 6.32 9.76
C MET A 229 -8.17 6.83 9.78
N PHE A 230 -8.61 7.52 8.73
CA PHE A 230 -10.01 7.92 8.59
C PHE A 230 -10.92 6.81 8.04
N PHE A 231 -10.33 5.67 7.66
CA PHE A 231 -11.06 4.47 7.27
C PHE A 231 -10.97 3.40 8.36
N PHE A 232 -10.02 3.52 9.28
CA PHE A 232 -9.72 2.51 10.29
C PHE A 232 -10.87 2.33 11.28
N ASP A 233 -11.36 1.11 11.42
CA ASP A 233 -12.50 0.77 12.27
C ASP A 233 -12.22 1.06 13.76
N ARG A 234 -10.96 0.97 14.18
CA ARG A 234 -10.53 1.28 15.55
C ARG A 234 -10.31 2.77 15.84
N ASN A 235 -10.50 3.65 14.86
CA ASN A 235 -10.43 5.09 15.11
C ASN A 235 -11.78 5.61 15.61
N ALA A 236 -11.93 5.69 16.93
CA ALA A 236 -13.16 6.17 17.57
C ALA A 236 -13.50 7.66 17.30
N ALA A 237 -12.57 8.44 16.74
CA ALA A 237 -12.81 9.84 16.41
C ALA A 237 -13.55 10.06 15.07
N VAL A 238 -13.82 9.00 14.31
CA VAL A 238 -14.49 9.07 13.00
C VAL A 238 -15.61 8.03 12.88
N ASP A 239 -16.62 8.31 12.07
CA ASP A 239 -17.77 7.41 11.85
C ASP A 239 -17.88 6.98 10.37
N GLY A 240 -16.77 6.42 9.86
CA GLY A 240 -16.68 5.83 8.52
C GLY A 240 -16.78 6.85 7.38
N CYS A 241 -17.31 6.38 6.24
CA CYS A 241 -17.35 7.14 4.99
C CYS A 241 -18.77 7.43 4.49
N ALA A 242 -19.83 7.06 5.23
CA ALA A 242 -21.20 7.27 4.76
C ALA A 242 -21.64 8.75 4.76
N LEU A 243 -21.35 9.49 5.84
CA LEU A 243 -21.87 10.84 6.05
C LEU A 243 -20.90 11.91 5.53
N ALA A 244 -21.42 12.95 4.86
CA ALA A 244 -20.59 14.03 4.30
C ALA A 244 -19.85 14.90 5.33
N SER A 245 -20.25 14.83 6.61
CA SER A 245 -19.52 15.45 7.71
C SER A 245 -18.17 14.77 7.96
N GLU A 246 -18.11 13.45 7.77
CA GLU A 246 -16.98 12.62 8.16
C GLU A 246 -15.76 12.86 7.27
N PRO A 247 -14.54 12.84 7.85
CA PRO A 247 -13.32 12.96 7.09
C PRO A 247 -13.17 11.83 6.07
N GLY A 248 -13.63 10.61 6.39
CA GLY A 248 -13.60 9.47 5.48
C GLY A 248 -14.40 9.73 4.19
N TYR A 249 -15.59 10.32 4.30
CA TYR A 249 -16.38 10.72 3.12
C TYR A 249 -15.62 11.75 2.27
N LYS A 250 -15.11 12.80 2.91
CA LYS A 250 -14.40 13.90 2.23
C LYS A 250 -13.14 13.41 1.52
N HIS A 251 -12.41 12.48 2.13
CA HIS A 251 -11.24 11.83 1.56
C HIS A 251 -11.62 11.01 0.32
N MET A 252 -12.65 10.17 0.40
CA MET A 252 -13.15 9.39 -0.74
C MET A 252 -13.63 10.28 -1.90
N GLU A 253 -14.26 11.43 -1.62
CA GLU A 253 -14.64 12.40 -2.65
C GLU A 253 -13.43 13.10 -3.27
N TRP A 254 -12.43 13.46 -2.47
CA TRP A 254 -11.17 13.99 -2.98
C TRP A 254 -10.50 12.99 -3.92
N LEU A 255 -10.39 11.72 -3.50
CA LEU A 255 -9.79 10.65 -4.29
C LEU A 255 -10.53 10.46 -5.62
N ARG A 256 -11.87 10.41 -5.60
CA ARG A 256 -12.70 10.35 -6.81
C ARG A 256 -12.38 11.48 -7.79
N VAL A 257 -12.32 12.73 -7.30
CA VAL A 257 -12.01 13.89 -8.15
C VAL A 257 -10.61 13.81 -8.74
N GLN A 258 -9.61 13.39 -7.97
CA GLN A 258 -8.23 13.28 -8.48
C GLN A 258 -8.09 12.14 -9.48
N LEU A 259 -8.66 10.96 -9.23
CA LEU A 259 -8.66 9.84 -10.17
C LEU A 259 -9.34 10.20 -11.49
N GLN A 260 -10.44 10.95 -11.44
CA GLN A 260 -11.09 11.46 -12.64
C GLN A 260 -10.17 12.39 -13.45
N ARG A 261 -9.40 13.25 -12.78
CA ARG A 261 -8.42 14.12 -13.46
C ARG A 261 -7.33 13.30 -14.13
N LEU A 262 -6.80 12.27 -13.44
CA LEU A 262 -5.78 11.40 -14.02
C LEU A 262 -6.31 10.64 -15.25
N ARG A 263 -7.56 10.15 -15.22
CA ARG A 263 -8.21 9.57 -16.39
C ARG A 263 -8.19 10.53 -17.58
N VAL A 264 -8.64 11.76 -17.38
CA VAL A 264 -8.71 12.79 -18.44
C VAL A 264 -7.32 13.14 -18.96
N SER A 265 -6.31 13.17 -18.09
CA SER A 265 -4.92 13.46 -18.45
C SER A 265 -4.14 12.23 -18.97
N GLY A 266 -4.74 11.04 -18.97
CA GLY A 266 -4.08 9.80 -19.36
C GLY A 266 -2.99 9.30 -18.39
N MET A 267 -2.94 9.85 -17.17
CA MET A 267 -2.00 9.46 -16.13
C MET A 267 -2.55 8.27 -15.33
N LYS A 268 -1.65 7.55 -14.64
CA LYS A 268 -1.97 6.39 -13.82
C LYS A 268 -1.70 6.64 -12.34
N ALA A 269 -2.30 5.82 -11.48
CA ALA A 269 -2.25 5.98 -10.03
C ALA A 269 -1.75 4.71 -9.33
N ILE A 270 -0.87 4.88 -8.34
CA ILE A 270 -0.64 3.91 -7.27
C ILE A 270 -1.32 4.46 -6.02
N LEU A 271 -2.08 3.63 -5.31
CA LEU A 271 -2.66 4.01 -4.02
C LEU A 271 -1.82 3.42 -2.90
N MET A 272 -1.44 4.23 -1.91
CA MET A 272 -0.73 3.75 -0.73
C MET A 272 -1.41 4.21 0.54
N GLY A 273 -1.28 3.44 1.61
CA GLY A 273 -1.73 3.79 2.95
C GLY A 273 -1.03 2.91 3.98
N HIS A 274 -1.31 3.14 5.26
CA HIS A 274 -0.73 2.28 6.30
C HIS A 274 -1.61 1.06 6.57
N VAL A 275 -2.77 1.26 7.19
CA VAL A 275 -3.72 0.18 7.49
C VAL A 275 -4.36 -0.37 6.21
N PRO A 276 -4.23 -1.68 5.90
CA PRO A 276 -4.82 -2.26 4.70
C PRO A 276 -6.33 -2.50 4.82
N PRO A 277 -7.06 -2.55 3.69
CA PRO A 277 -8.49 -2.86 3.62
C PRO A 277 -8.79 -4.35 3.84
N ALA A 278 -8.23 -4.94 4.89
CA ALA A 278 -8.50 -6.32 5.29
C ALA A 278 -9.96 -6.46 5.78
N ARG A 279 -10.65 -7.48 5.26
CA ARG A 279 -12.06 -7.77 5.53
C ARG A 279 -12.27 -9.29 5.53
N THR A 280 -12.04 -9.93 6.67
CA THR A 280 -12.21 -11.36 6.93
C THR A 280 -13.17 -11.61 8.10
N ASP A 281 -13.47 -12.89 8.36
CA ASP A 281 -14.34 -13.28 9.47
C ASP A 281 -13.67 -13.07 10.84
N SER A 282 -12.34 -12.99 10.95
CA SER A 282 -11.61 -12.67 12.18
C SER A 282 -11.12 -11.21 12.24
N LYS A 283 -10.99 -10.53 11.10
CA LYS A 283 -10.36 -9.20 11.05
C LYS A 283 -11.02 -8.28 10.04
N GLN A 284 -11.51 -7.16 10.56
CA GLN A 284 -11.97 -6.05 9.75
C GLN A 284 -11.18 -4.80 10.13
N ASN A 285 -10.33 -4.34 9.22
CA ASN A 285 -9.51 -3.16 9.47
C ASN A 285 -10.27 -1.87 9.14
N TRP A 286 -11.07 -1.85 8.08
CA TRP A 286 -11.77 -0.62 7.69
C TRP A 286 -13.25 -0.67 8.05
N ASP A 287 -13.82 0.50 8.35
CA ASP A 287 -15.27 0.64 8.40
C ASP A 287 -15.88 0.18 7.07
N GLU A 288 -16.97 -0.58 7.14
CA GLU A 288 -17.60 -1.21 5.98
C GLU A 288 -17.97 -0.18 4.91
N THR A 289 -18.42 1.01 5.30
CA THR A 289 -18.81 2.07 4.34
C THR A 289 -17.60 2.64 3.59
N CYS A 290 -16.42 2.63 4.22
CA CYS A 290 -15.17 3.02 3.58
C CYS A 290 -14.67 1.93 2.64
N TRP A 291 -14.70 0.66 3.07
CA TRP A 291 -14.34 -0.48 2.23
C TRP A 291 -15.19 -0.55 0.96
N GLN A 292 -16.51 -0.42 1.09
CA GLN A 292 -17.47 -0.43 -0.02
C GLN A 292 -17.18 0.68 -1.04
N ARG A 293 -16.95 1.91 -0.57
CA ARG A 293 -16.61 3.05 -1.46
C ARG A 293 -15.26 2.89 -2.12
N TYR A 294 -14.25 2.42 -1.40
CA TYR A 294 -12.92 2.18 -1.95
C TYR A 294 -12.97 1.15 -3.08
N THR A 295 -13.61 0.00 -2.83
CA THR A 295 -13.79 -1.06 -3.83
C THR A 295 -14.60 -0.56 -5.04
N LEU A 296 -15.61 0.28 -4.83
CA LEU A 296 -16.34 0.93 -5.91
C LEU A 296 -15.44 1.87 -6.73
N TRP A 297 -14.59 2.70 -6.10
CA TRP A 297 -13.64 3.54 -6.81
C TRP A 297 -12.65 2.73 -7.63
N LEU A 298 -12.13 1.64 -7.09
CA LEU A 298 -11.24 0.77 -7.86
C LEU A 298 -11.96 0.10 -9.05
N LYS A 299 -13.22 -0.32 -8.88
CA LYS A 299 -14.06 -0.82 -9.98
C LYS A 299 -14.27 0.25 -11.06
N GLN A 300 -14.60 1.46 -10.66
CA GLN A 300 -14.87 2.56 -11.58
C GLN A 300 -13.60 3.07 -12.25
N TYR A 301 -12.46 3.10 -11.58
CA TYR A 301 -11.17 3.61 -12.06
C TYR A 301 -10.14 2.51 -12.39
N ARG A 302 -10.62 1.33 -12.78
CA ARG A 302 -9.78 0.17 -13.14
C ARG A 302 -8.86 0.39 -14.35
N ASP A 303 -9.12 1.43 -15.14
CA ASP A 303 -8.29 1.93 -16.23
C ASP A 303 -7.14 2.84 -15.76
N VAL A 304 -7.24 3.40 -14.54
CA VAL A 304 -6.28 4.37 -13.98
C VAL A 304 -5.40 3.76 -12.89
N VAL A 305 -5.98 3.01 -11.96
CA VAL A 305 -5.26 2.47 -10.79
C VAL A 305 -4.43 1.25 -11.21
N VAL A 306 -3.13 1.30 -10.89
CA VAL A 306 -2.14 0.26 -11.21
C VAL A 306 -2.04 -0.79 -10.10
N GLY A 307 -2.24 -0.38 -8.85
CA GLY A 307 -2.14 -1.25 -7.68
C GLY A 307 -2.21 -0.47 -6.38
N SER A 308 -2.31 -1.21 -5.27
CA SER A 308 -2.37 -0.64 -3.92
C SER A 308 -1.34 -1.28 -2.99
N LEU A 309 -0.68 -0.48 -2.15
CA LEU A 309 0.40 -0.90 -1.24
C LEU A 309 0.12 -0.45 0.20
N PHE A 310 0.26 -1.37 1.15
CA PHE A 310 -0.01 -1.14 2.58
C PHE A 310 1.03 -1.81 3.50
N GLY A 311 1.05 -1.43 4.78
CA GLY A 311 1.90 -1.99 5.83
C GLY A 311 1.08 -2.54 7.00
N HIS A 312 1.41 -2.14 8.23
CA HIS A 312 0.66 -2.36 9.48
C HIS A 312 0.63 -3.80 10.03
N MET A 313 0.45 -4.79 9.15
CA MET A 313 0.23 -6.18 9.56
C MET A 313 1.52 -6.90 9.95
N ASN A 314 2.67 -6.35 9.55
CA ASN A 314 4.02 -6.90 9.78
C ASN A 314 4.15 -8.35 9.31
N ILE A 315 3.40 -8.75 8.27
CA ILE A 315 3.45 -10.06 7.60
C ILE A 315 3.29 -9.87 6.09
N ASP A 316 3.99 -10.68 5.31
CA ASP A 316 3.88 -10.71 3.85
C ASP A 316 2.58 -11.39 3.42
N HIS A 317 1.70 -10.65 2.77
CA HIS A 317 0.56 -11.23 2.06
C HIS A 317 -0.07 -10.22 1.09
N PHE A 318 -1.18 -10.63 0.47
CA PHE A 318 -2.04 -9.77 -0.31
C PHE A 318 -3.51 -10.12 -0.02
N VAL A 319 -4.40 -9.17 -0.26
CA VAL A 319 -5.85 -9.38 -0.12
C VAL A 319 -6.56 -9.12 -1.44
N LEU A 320 -7.64 -9.88 -1.66
CA LEU A 320 -8.52 -9.74 -2.83
C LEU A 320 -9.76 -8.94 -2.42
N GLN A 321 -10.00 -7.80 -3.07
CA GLN A 321 -11.33 -7.19 -3.02
C GLN A 321 -12.18 -7.73 -4.16
N ASP A 322 -13.38 -8.19 -3.83
CA ASP A 322 -14.33 -8.71 -4.79
C ASP A 322 -15.46 -7.70 -5.01
N THR A 323 -15.62 -7.23 -6.26
CA THR A 323 -16.70 -6.29 -6.61
C THR A 323 -18.10 -6.88 -6.52
N ASN A 324 -18.25 -8.20 -6.43
CA ASN A 324 -19.55 -8.82 -6.15
C ASN A 324 -19.96 -8.68 -4.68
N ASP A 325 -19.03 -8.36 -3.79
CA ASP A 325 -19.32 -8.05 -2.39
C ASP A 325 -19.75 -6.58 -2.20
N LEU A 326 -19.84 -5.82 -3.31
CA LEU A 326 -20.41 -4.48 -3.30
C LEU A 326 -21.92 -4.55 -3.06
N ASP A 327 -22.37 -3.93 -1.99
CA ASP A 327 -23.79 -3.70 -1.74
C ASP A 327 -24.20 -2.38 -2.41
N GLU A 328 -24.36 -2.42 -3.74
CA GLU A 328 -24.70 -1.22 -4.53
C GLU A 328 -25.99 -0.56 -4.05
N ASP A 329 -26.96 -1.35 -3.57
CA ASP A 329 -28.21 -0.84 -3.01
C ASP A 329 -27.95 -0.06 -1.71
N SER A 330 -27.12 -0.56 -0.80
CA SER A 330 -26.73 0.13 0.43
C SER A 330 -25.86 1.37 0.17
N ILE A 331 -24.95 1.30 -0.80
CA ILE A 331 -24.10 2.43 -1.21
C ILE A 331 -24.95 3.58 -1.79
N LEU A 332 -25.98 3.25 -2.57
CA LEU A 332 -26.84 4.21 -3.25
C LEU A 332 -28.10 4.60 -2.45
N ALA A 333 -28.42 3.86 -1.38
CA ALA A 333 -29.62 4.07 -0.58
C ALA A 333 -29.62 5.45 0.08
N GLN A 334 -30.63 6.25 -0.27
CA GLN A 334 -30.94 7.50 0.40
C GLN A 334 -31.61 7.19 1.76
N GLY A 335 -30.83 7.30 2.83
CA GLY A 335 -31.37 7.62 4.15
C GLY A 335 -32.02 6.53 4.98
N GLU A 336 -32.03 5.26 4.60
CA GLU A 336 -32.49 4.17 5.49
C GLU A 336 -31.71 2.85 5.30
N VAL A 337 -30.41 2.82 5.61
CA VAL A 337 -29.73 1.54 5.87
C VAL A 337 -28.83 1.68 7.10
N ASN A 338 -29.08 0.85 8.12
CA ASN A 338 -28.11 0.64 9.20
C ASN A 338 -27.03 -0.29 8.64
N ILE A 339 -25.96 0.27 8.08
CA ILE A 339 -24.79 -0.50 7.61
C ILE A 339 -23.99 -1.10 8.80
N ARG A 340 -24.42 -0.82 10.04
CA ARG A 340 -23.91 -1.41 11.29
C ARG A 340 -24.38 -2.85 11.52
N GLN A 341 -24.33 -3.70 10.50
CA GLN A 341 -24.19 -5.12 10.74
C GLN A 341 -22.70 -5.47 10.61
N SER A 342 -21.87 -4.78 11.41
CA SER A 342 -20.54 -5.27 11.72
C SER A 342 -20.74 -6.60 12.44
N LEU A 343 -20.19 -7.66 11.87
CA LEU A 343 -19.96 -8.89 12.59
C LEU A 343 -19.22 -8.51 13.89
N ASP A 344 -19.80 -8.89 15.02
CA ASP A 344 -19.23 -8.71 16.34
C ASP A 344 -18.00 -9.61 16.44
N LEU A 345 -16.83 -9.03 16.17
CA LEU A 345 -15.54 -9.68 16.31
C LEU A 345 -14.80 -9.01 17.44
N GLY A 346 -14.39 -9.85 18.40
CA GLY A 346 -13.94 -9.46 19.72
C GLY A 346 -12.75 -8.50 19.72
N GLU A 347 -12.52 -7.94 20.91
CA GLU A 347 -11.37 -7.12 21.24
C GLU A 347 -10.04 -7.88 21.01
N ASP A 348 -9.49 -7.77 19.81
CA ASP A 348 -8.10 -8.17 19.56
C ASP A 348 -7.16 -7.07 20.07
N ASN A 349 -7.02 -6.97 21.39
CA ASN A 349 -5.94 -6.23 22.05
C ASN A 349 -4.89 -7.25 22.50
N LYS A 350 -4.08 -7.71 21.53
CA LYS A 350 -2.71 -8.25 21.59
C LYS A 350 -2.48 -9.13 20.36
N VAL A 351 -1.58 -8.71 19.46
CA VAL A 351 -1.29 -9.44 18.21
C VAL A 351 -0.24 -10.52 18.50
N GLY A 352 -0.70 -11.67 18.99
CA GLY A 352 0.13 -12.87 19.01
C GLY A 352 0.23 -13.52 17.62
N ILE A 353 1.20 -14.42 17.45
CA ILE A 353 1.36 -15.25 16.24
C ILE A 353 0.05 -15.99 15.89
N SER A 354 -0.67 -16.49 16.91
CA SER A 354 -1.97 -17.16 16.72
C SER A 354 -3.01 -16.30 15.97
N ALA A 355 -3.13 -15.01 16.30
CA ALA A 355 -4.11 -14.13 15.65
C ALA A 355 -3.75 -13.83 14.19
N LYS A 356 -2.44 -13.74 13.88
CA LYS A 356 -1.95 -13.60 12.50
C LYS A 356 -2.21 -14.86 11.68
N THR A 357 -2.02 -16.03 12.30
CA THR A 357 -2.31 -17.32 11.70
C THR A 357 -3.80 -17.51 11.40
N ASP A 358 -4.68 -17.23 12.35
CA ASP A 358 -6.14 -17.31 12.16
C ASP A 358 -6.59 -16.40 11.02
N TYR A 359 -6.03 -15.18 10.96
CA TYR A 359 -6.26 -14.25 9.87
C TYR A 359 -5.82 -14.80 8.50
N LEU A 360 -4.62 -15.39 8.39
CA LEU A 360 -4.15 -15.98 7.13
C LEU A 360 -4.98 -17.19 6.72
N GLN A 361 -5.46 -18.00 7.67
CA GLN A 361 -6.40 -19.08 7.39
C GLN A 361 -7.72 -18.56 6.84
N ASP A 362 -8.25 -17.45 7.36
CA ASP A 362 -9.44 -16.81 6.78
C ASP A 362 -9.19 -16.29 5.36
N VAL A 363 -8.03 -15.69 5.10
CA VAL A 363 -7.63 -15.25 3.75
C VAL A 363 -7.62 -16.44 2.80
N ARG A 364 -7.03 -17.57 3.20
CA ARG A 364 -7.07 -18.81 2.43
C ARG A 364 -8.51 -19.31 2.22
N GLN A 365 -9.34 -19.27 3.26
CA GLN A 365 -10.75 -19.65 3.16
C GLN A 365 -11.50 -18.75 2.16
N GLN A 366 -11.18 -17.46 2.05
CA GLN A 366 -11.72 -16.61 0.99
C GLN A 366 -11.25 -17.06 -0.39
N TRP A 367 -9.97 -17.41 -0.55
CA TRP A 367 -9.43 -17.91 -1.81
C TRP A 367 -10.04 -19.24 -2.24
N SER A 368 -10.43 -20.10 -1.30
CA SER A 368 -11.15 -21.36 -1.59
C SER A 368 -12.50 -21.15 -2.27
N LYS A 369 -13.12 -19.98 -2.09
CA LYS A 369 -14.41 -19.62 -2.68
C LYS A 369 -14.26 -19.12 -4.13
N LEU A 370 -13.03 -18.95 -4.62
CA LEU A 370 -12.77 -18.50 -5.98
C LEU A 370 -13.34 -19.50 -7.00
N PRO A 371 -13.92 -19.03 -8.13
CA PRO A 371 -14.42 -19.92 -9.15
C PRO A 371 -13.26 -20.67 -9.81
N LYS A 372 -13.45 -21.95 -10.16
CA LYS A 372 -12.43 -22.78 -10.87
C LYS A 372 -11.81 -22.16 -12.14
N SER A 373 -12.47 -21.16 -12.72
CA SER A 373 -11.94 -20.38 -13.85
C SER A 373 -10.77 -19.45 -13.47
N ALA A 374 -10.57 -19.18 -12.18
CA ALA A 374 -9.42 -18.50 -11.63
C ALA A 374 -8.13 -19.29 -11.92
N GLY A 375 -8.07 -20.57 -11.52
CA GLY A 375 -6.90 -21.43 -11.72
C GLY A 375 -6.68 -21.98 -13.14
N HIS A 376 -7.69 -21.97 -14.02
CA HIS A 376 -7.58 -22.51 -15.39
C HIS A 376 -7.58 -21.43 -16.47
N GLY A 377 -6.38 -21.02 -16.89
CA GLY A 377 -6.17 -20.18 -18.08
C GLY A 377 -4.73 -20.22 -18.57
N THR A 378 -4.37 -21.20 -19.40
CA THR A 378 -3.12 -21.12 -20.17
C THR A 378 -3.26 -20.04 -21.24
N ASN A 379 -2.30 -19.11 -21.31
CA ASN A 379 -2.22 -18.04 -22.32
C ASN A 379 -2.36 -18.55 -23.77
N LYS A 380 -2.05 -19.83 -24.03
CA LYS A 380 -2.27 -20.48 -25.34
C LYS A 380 -3.74 -20.55 -25.81
N ASN A 381 -4.72 -20.44 -24.92
CA ASN A 381 -6.15 -20.40 -25.31
C ASN A 381 -6.65 -18.97 -25.60
N VAL A 382 -5.85 -17.93 -25.32
CA VAL A 382 -6.22 -16.53 -25.54
C VAL A 382 -6.04 -16.15 -27.02
N GLN A 383 -4.93 -16.55 -27.65
CA GLN A 383 -4.67 -16.28 -29.08
C GLN A 383 -5.68 -16.95 -30.04
N THR A 384 -6.45 -17.95 -29.59
CA THR A 384 -7.48 -18.60 -30.42
C THR A 384 -8.88 -17.99 -30.30
N LEU A 385 -8.99 -16.86 -29.59
CA LEU A 385 -10.21 -16.06 -29.48
C LEU A 385 -10.08 -14.68 -30.16
N GLU A 386 -8.91 -14.32 -30.70
CA GLU A 386 -8.65 -13.06 -31.44
C GLU A 386 -9.22 -13.06 -32.87
N GLY A 387 -10.10 -13.99 -33.19
CA GLY A 387 -10.84 -14.01 -34.44
C GLY A 387 -12.28 -14.41 -34.14
N ASP A 388 -13.20 -13.53 -34.55
CA ASP A 388 -14.66 -13.62 -34.44
C ASP A 388 -15.25 -12.94 -33.18
N ASP A 389 -15.02 -11.62 -33.06
CA ASP A 389 -16.04 -10.70 -32.56
C ASP A 389 -17.06 -10.50 -33.68
N ASP A 390 -17.94 -11.49 -33.87
CA ASP A 390 -19.21 -11.27 -34.55
C ASP A 390 -20.31 -11.26 -33.48
N ASP A 391 -21.06 -10.17 -33.49
CA ASP A 391 -22.27 -9.91 -32.73
C ASP A 391 -23.26 -11.08 -32.85
N ASP A 392 -23.57 -11.72 -31.72
CA ASP A 392 -24.83 -12.44 -31.55
C ASP A 392 -25.41 -11.96 -30.21
N GLU A 393 -26.12 -10.84 -30.28
CA GLU A 393 -27.27 -10.58 -29.42
C GLU A 393 -28.25 -11.73 -29.62
N ASP A 394 -28.41 -12.59 -28.62
CA ASP A 394 -29.63 -13.40 -28.52
C ASP A 394 -30.06 -13.44 -27.06
N SER A 395 -31.10 -12.65 -26.82
CA SER A 395 -32.25 -12.95 -25.97
C SER A 395 -32.52 -14.46 -25.93
N ASP A 396 -32.79 -14.99 -24.73
CA ASP A 396 -34.05 -15.68 -24.47
C ASP A 396 -34.05 -16.32 -23.07
N ASP A 397 -34.97 -15.79 -22.27
CA ASP A 397 -35.64 -16.49 -21.20
C ASP A 397 -36.43 -17.67 -21.79
N GLU A 398 -36.14 -18.92 -21.41
CA GLU A 398 -37.18 -19.94 -21.47
C GLU A 398 -36.98 -21.07 -20.44
N TYR A 399 -38.10 -21.37 -19.79
CA TYR A 399 -38.32 -22.37 -18.77
C TYR A 399 -38.15 -23.79 -19.32
N ASP A 400 -37.46 -24.63 -18.56
CA ASP A 400 -37.27 -26.06 -18.82
C ASP A 400 -38.60 -26.81 -18.59
N ILE A 401 -39.28 -27.26 -19.65
CA ILE A 401 -40.36 -28.26 -19.58
C ILE A 401 -40.08 -29.45 -20.51
N GLU A 402 -40.12 -30.62 -19.87
CA GLU A 402 -40.14 -32.02 -20.31
C GLU A 402 -40.17 -32.35 -21.82
N THR A 403 -39.41 -33.39 -22.23
CA THR A 403 -39.98 -34.74 -22.39
C THR A 403 -38.98 -35.84 -22.77
N VAL A 404 -39.31 -37.01 -22.22
CA VAL A 404 -38.81 -38.36 -22.45
C VAL A 404 -39.00 -38.77 -23.92
N PHE A 405 -37.97 -39.38 -24.54
CA PHE A 405 -37.98 -40.62 -25.34
C PHE A 405 -36.82 -40.66 -26.35
N GLY A 406 -36.20 -41.84 -26.48
CA GLY A 406 -34.86 -42.01 -27.03
C GLY A 406 -34.72 -41.90 -28.55
N LYS A 407 -33.47 -41.71 -29.00
CA LYS A 407 -32.74 -42.69 -29.84
C LYS A 407 -31.31 -42.21 -30.13
N LYS A 408 -30.36 -43.13 -30.00
CA LYS A 408 -28.96 -43.03 -30.47
C LYS A 408 -28.92 -42.65 -31.95
N ARG A 409 -28.13 -41.63 -32.31
CA ARG A 409 -27.28 -41.62 -33.53
C ARG A 409 -26.31 -40.42 -33.57
N GLY A 410 -25.06 -40.67 -33.96
CA GLY A 410 -24.12 -39.67 -34.48
C GLY A 410 -23.11 -39.03 -33.50
N LYS A 411 -22.09 -39.78 -33.06
CA LYS A 411 -20.90 -39.22 -32.41
C LYS A 411 -19.95 -38.65 -33.48
N GLY A 412 -19.77 -37.33 -33.49
CA GLY A 412 -18.64 -36.70 -34.18
C GLY A 412 -18.90 -35.27 -34.63
N LYS A 413 -18.78 -34.30 -33.70
CA LYS A 413 -18.50 -32.83 -33.90
C LYS A 413 -19.13 -31.87 -32.86
N LYS A 414 -19.81 -32.34 -31.80
CA LYS A 414 -20.40 -31.46 -30.76
C LYS A 414 -19.49 -31.00 -29.60
N LYS A 415 -18.22 -31.46 -29.50
CA LYS A 415 -17.36 -31.18 -28.33
C LYS A 415 -16.67 -29.82 -28.31
N LYS A 416 -16.40 -29.18 -29.47
CA LYS A 416 -15.60 -27.94 -29.53
C LYS A 416 -16.42 -26.71 -29.10
N GLY A 417 -17.68 -26.61 -29.53
CA GLY A 417 -18.60 -25.52 -29.14
C GLY A 417 -18.96 -25.53 -27.65
N GLY A 418 -19.21 -26.71 -27.07
CA GLY A 418 -19.50 -26.82 -25.63
C GLY A 418 -18.33 -26.42 -24.73
N LYS A 419 -17.08 -26.73 -25.12
CA LYS A 419 -15.88 -26.31 -24.38
C LYS A 419 -15.66 -24.80 -24.48
N ARG A 420 -15.82 -24.20 -25.67
CA ARG A 420 -15.78 -22.73 -25.85
C ARG A 420 -16.85 -22.01 -25.02
N LYS A 421 -18.11 -22.48 -25.06
CA LYS A 421 -19.20 -21.89 -24.26
C LYS A 421 -18.95 -22.03 -22.75
N LYS A 422 -18.38 -23.16 -22.29
CA LYS A 422 -18.00 -23.36 -20.88
C LYS A 422 -16.85 -22.43 -20.45
N ASN A 423 -15.84 -22.22 -21.31
CA ASN A 423 -14.74 -21.30 -21.04
C ASN A 423 -15.23 -19.84 -21.01
N LYS A 424 -16.07 -19.41 -21.95
CA LYS A 424 -16.68 -18.07 -21.96
C LYS A 424 -17.53 -17.83 -20.71
N LYS A 425 -18.32 -18.83 -20.29
CA LYS A 425 -19.06 -18.80 -19.01
C LYS A 425 -18.14 -18.75 -17.78
N GLY A 426 -17.00 -19.43 -17.80
CA GLY A 426 -16.01 -19.38 -16.73
C GLY A 426 -15.38 -18.00 -16.58
N LEU A 427 -14.90 -17.40 -17.68
CA LEU A 427 -14.32 -16.06 -17.67
C LEU A 427 -15.31 -15.00 -17.17
N LYS A 428 -16.60 -15.11 -17.52
CA LYS A 428 -17.63 -14.22 -16.95
C LYS A 428 -17.70 -14.25 -15.42
N LYS A 429 -17.41 -15.39 -14.77
CA LYS A 429 -17.46 -15.50 -13.29
C LYS A 429 -16.37 -14.72 -12.57
N ILE A 430 -15.27 -14.40 -13.26
CA ILE A 430 -14.17 -13.61 -12.73
C ILE A 430 -14.20 -12.17 -13.26
N GLY A 431 -15.28 -11.75 -13.94
CA GLY A 431 -15.36 -10.41 -14.53
C GLY A 431 -14.67 -10.27 -15.88
N GLY A 432 -14.47 -11.36 -16.63
CA GLY A 432 -13.96 -11.34 -17.99
C GLY A 432 -12.58 -11.98 -18.17
N LYS A 433 -11.91 -11.64 -19.27
CA LYS A 433 -10.60 -12.19 -19.63
C LYS A 433 -9.53 -11.79 -18.59
N TYR A 434 -9.59 -10.54 -18.12
CA TYR A 434 -8.58 -9.93 -17.27
C TYR A 434 -8.90 -9.98 -15.77
N ALA A 435 -9.92 -10.73 -15.37
CA ALA A 435 -10.36 -10.84 -13.99
C ALA A 435 -10.84 -9.52 -13.34
N GLU A 436 -11.50 -8.63 -14.11
CA GLU A 436 -11.91 -7.27 -13.69
C GLU A 436 -12.92 -7.22 -12.51
N ARG A 437 -13.40 -8.37 -12.05
CA ARG A 437 -14.21 -8.50 -10.82
C ARG A 437 -13.38 -8.23 -9.56
N TYR A 438 -12.08 -8.50 -9.59
CA TYR A 438 -11.23 -8.45 -8.42
C TYR A 438 -10.28 -7.26 -8.46
N GLN A 439 -9.82 -6.85 -7.29
CA GLN A 439 -8.69 -5.95 -7.09
C GLN A 439 -7.71 -6.59 -6.11
N ILE A 440 -6.44 -6.21 -6.22
CA ILE A 440 -5.37 -6.67 -5.33
C ILE A 440 -4.87 -5.49 -4.51
N SER A 441 -4.75 -5.70 -3.21
CA SER A 441 -3.95 -4.85 -2.34
C SER A 441 -2.80 -5.68 -1.78
N MET A 442 -1.57 -5.20 -1.97
CA MET A 442 -0.37 -5.85 -1.45
C MET A 442 -0.09 -5.32 -0.05
N ILE A 443 0.23 -6.21 0.88
CA ILE A 443 0.66 -5.87 2.23
C ILE A 443 2.13 -6.25 2.35
N GLY A 444 2.97 -5.26 2.64
CA GLY A 444 4.40 -5.42 2.83
C GLY A 444 4.72 -5.91 4.24
N PRO A 445 5.69 -6.82 4.41
CA PRO A 445 6.34 -7.05 5.70
C PRO A 445 7.18 -5.82 6.08
N SER A 446 7.67 -5.81 7.32
CA SER A 446 8.12 -4.61 8.01
C SER A 446 9.60 -4.62 8.39
N VAL A 447 10.14 -3.44 8.73
CA VAL A 447 11.51 -3.31 9.27
C VAL A 447 11.56 -3.66 10.77
N ILE A 448 10.48 -3.43 11.52
CA ILE A 448 10.38 -3.82 12.93
C ILE A 448 10.65 -5.33 13.11
N PRO A 449 11.48 -5.72 14.10
CA PRO A 449 11.94 -7.10 14.24
C PRO A 449 10.89 -8.05 14.87
N ASN A 450 9.60 -7.89 14.59
CA ASN A 450 8.62 -8.94 14.92
C ASN A 450 8.93 -10.25 14.18
N TYR A 451 9.49 -10.12 12.97
CA TYR A 451 10.13 -11.18 12.20
C TYR A 451 11.49 -10.66 11.71
N PHE A 452 12.08 -11.26 10.68
CA PHE A 452 13.24 -10.62 10.08
C PHE A 452 12.85 -9.30 9.39
N PRO A 453 13.63 -8.22 9.57
CA PRO A 453 13.41 -6.95 8.89
C PRO A 453 13.41 -7.12 7.38
N THR A 454 12.40 -6.57 6.72
CA THR A 454 12.15 -6.82 5.29
C THR A 454 11.77 -5.54 4.54
N MET A 455 12.10 -5.51 3.25
CA MET A 455 11.66 -4.48 2.29
C MET A 455 11.45 -5.09 0.90
N ARG A 456 10.72 -4.38 0.03
CA ARG A 456 10.44 -4.84 -1.34
C ARG A 456 10.90 -3.85 -2.40
N VAL A 457 11.50 -4.37 -3.46
CA VAL A 457 11.71 -3.61 -4.70
C VAL A 457 10.79 -4.15 -5.77
N TYR A 458 9.84 -3.33 -6.21
CA TYR A 458 8.93 -3.64 -7.29
C TYR A 458 9.54 -3.24 -8.63
N GLU A 459 9.27 -4.04 -9.67
CA GLU A 459 9.59 -3.76 -11.06
C GLU A 459 8.31 -3.44 -11.85
N TYR A 460 8.38 -2.45 -12.73
CA TYR A 460 7.26 -2.05 -13.58
C TYR A 460 7.72 -1.78 -15.01
N ASN A 461 6.80 -2.02 -15.95
CA ASN A 461 7.08 -1.91 -17.38
C ASN A 461 7.26 -0.45 -17.81
N ILE A 462 8.48 -0.09 -18.26
CA ILE A 462 8.81 1.25 -18.75
C ILE A 462 8.77 1.41 -20.28
N THR A 463 8.25 0.41 -21.01
CA THR A 463 8.19 0.44 -22.48
C THR A 463 7.51 1.71 -22.98
N GLY A 464 8.20 2.47 -23.84
CA GLY A 464 7.71 3.74 -24.38
C GLY A 464 7.88 4.94 -23.43
N MET A 465 8.62 4.79 -22.33
CA MET A 465 8.96 5.85 -21.38
C MET A 465 10.48 6.01 -21.21
N GLU A 466 11.29 5.45 -22.11
CA GLU A 466 12.75 5.44 -22.03
C GLU A 466 13.35 6.86 -22.05
N ASP A 467 12.70 7.77 -22.75
CA ASP A 467 13.07 9.20 -22.86
C ASP A 467 12.19 10.12 -21.99
N ASN A 468 11.36 9.56 -21.10
CA ASN A 468 10.49 10.36 -20.25
C ASN A 468 11.33 11.25 -19.31
N PRO A 469 10.95 12.53 -19.09
CA PRO A 469 11.66 13.36 -18.13
C PRO A 469 11.66 12.70 -16.76
N LEU A 470 12.83 12.68 -16.12
CA LEU A 470 12.93 12.27 -14.74
C LEU A 470 12.27 13.29 -13.82
N TRP A 471 11.79 12.80 -12.69
CA TRP A 471 11.42 13.64 -11.58
C TRP A 471 12.60 14.54 -11.19
N LYS A 472 12.31 15.79 -10.89
CA LYS A 472 13.27 16.74 -10.37
C LYS A 472 12.66 17.40 -9.16
N ASP A 473 13.49 17.60 -8.14
CA ASP A 473 13.12 18.45 -7.02
C ASP A 473 13.08 19.92 -7.48
N VAL A 474 11.94 20.32 -8.06
CA VAL A 474 11.70 21.70 -8.51
C VAL A 474 11.57 22.64 -7.31
N TYR A 475 11.25 22.09 -6.14
CA TYR A 475 11.03 22.80 -4.89
C TYR A 475 12.25 22.74 -3.96
N GLY A 476 13.43 22.38 -4.49
CA GLY A 476 14.70 22.53 -3.79
C GLY A 476 14.92 23.99 -3.40
N THR A 477 14.36 24.40 -2.26
CA THR A 477 14.35 25.78 -1.81
C THR A 477 14.45 25.83 -0.29
N ALA A 478 15.66 26.16 0.17
CA ALA A 478 16.03 27.03 1.29
C ALA A 478 15.44 26.81 2.71
N SER A 479 14.21 26.31 2.89
CA SER A 479 13.64 25.98 4.20
C SER A 479 14.26 24.72 4.82
N THR A 480 14.72 23.78 3.99
CA THR A 480 15.38 22.55 4.43
C THR A 480 16.79 22.81 4.96
N ILE A 481 17.49 23.86 4.51
CA ILE A 481 18.82 24.21 5.02
C ILE A 481 18.70 24.76 6.44
N GLN A 482 17.68 25.56 6.76
CA GLN A 482 17.44 25.99 8.14
C GLN A 482 17.03 24.84 9.07
N GLY A 483 16.22 23.87 8.60
CA GLY A 483 15.87 22.68 9.39
C GLY A 483 17.05 21.72 9.60
N ALA A 484 17.82 21.44 8.55
CA ALA A 484 18.96 20.53 8.60
C ALA A 484 20.21 21.16 9.28
N GLU A 485 20.43 22.47 9.16
CA GLU A 485 21.47 23.18 9.93
C GLU A 485 21.09 23.29 11.41
N MET A 486 19.80 23.45 11.73
CA MET A 486 19.31 23.41 13.12
C MET A 486 19.48 22.01 13.75
N GLN A 487 19.46 20.94 12.94
CA GLN A 487 19.78 19.57 13.39
C GLN A 487 21.28 19.26 13.42
N ARG A 488 22.12 19.84 12.56
CA ARG A 488 23.59 19.71 12.71
C ARG A 488 24.12 20.39 13.98
N ALA A 489 23.38 21.34 14.54
CA ALA A 489 23.67 21.91 15.86
C ALA A 489 23.37 20.96 17.04
N HIS A 490 22.77 19.77 16.81
CA HIS A 490 22.42 18.83 17.87
C HIS A 490 23.52 17.82 18.26
N ASP A 491 24.64 17.75 17.54
CA ASP A 491 25.81 16.93 17.94
C ASP A 491 26.60 17.52 19.12
N VAL A 492 26.23 18.71 19.59
CA VAL A 492 26.76 19.34 20.81
C VAL A 492 25.63 19.95 21.63
N GLY A 493 24.83 19.08 22.25
CA GLY A 493 24.07 19.35 23.47
C GLY A 493 23.22 20.63 23.53
N PHE A 494 21.90 20.45 23.37
CA PHE A 494 20.84 21.33 23.92
C PHE A 494 20.78 22.79 23.41
N ALA A 495 19.75 23.09 22.61
CA ALA A 495 19.11 24.42 22.59
C ALA A 495 17.57 24.30 22.61
N PRO A 496 16.94 24.21 23.80
CA PRO A 496 15.49 24.06 23.98
C PRO A 496 14.64 25.32 23.72
N GLU A 497 15.22 26.47 23.37
CA GLU A 497 14.55 27.77 23.58
C GLU A 497 13.64 28.24 22.43
N GLU A 498 13.89 27.83 21.18
CA GLU A 498 13.03 28.22 20.05
C GLU A 498 11.81 27.30 19.91
N LEU A 499 11.96 26.00 20.19
CA LEU A 499 10.85 25.04 20.30
C LEU A 499 9.98 25.30 21.53
N LYS A 500 10.57 25.81 22.63
CA LYS A 500 9.82 26.32 23.79
C LYS A 500 8.86 27.44 23.38
N ARG A 501 9.19 28.34 22.45
CA ARG A 501 8.27 29.45 22.10
C ARG A 501 7.02 29.03 21.32
N ARG A 502 7.02 27.88 20.64
CA ARG A 502 5.81 27.34 19.98
C ARG A 502 5.08 26.29 20.82
N SER A 503 5.77 25.65 21.78
CA SER A 503 5.17 24.66 22.69
C SER A 503 4.70 25.22 24.04
N LEU A 504 5.01 26.49 24.37
CA LEU A 504 4.69 27.10 25.67
C LEU A 504 3.36 27.87 25.74
N ASP A 505 2.62 28.05 24.64
CA ASP A 505 1.37 28.82 24.73
C ASP A 505 0.14 27.99 25.10
N GLU A 506 0.23 26.65 25.17
CA GLU A 506 -0.70 25.79 25.93
C GLU A 506 0.03 24.47 26.26
N PRO A 507 -0.05 23.94 27.50
CA PRO A 507 0.47 22.61 27.80
C PRO A 507 -0.15 21.56 26.85
N ALA A 508 0.66 20.58 26.45
CA ALA A 508 0.15 19.46 25.68
C ALA A 508 -0.93 18.73 26.49
N MET A 509 -2.08 18.53 25.86
CA MET A 509 -3.22 17.81 26.43
C MET A 509 -2.80 16.38 26.76
N THR A 510 -2.72 16.06 28.04
CA THR A 510 -2.57 14.68 28.54
C THR A 510 -3.76 13.84 28.11
N GLU A 511 -3.62 12.51 28.09
CA GLU A 511 -4.74 11.61 27.81
C GLU A 511 -5.94 11.90 28.71
N ALA A 512 -5.71 12.14 30.00
CA ALA A 512 -6.74 12.57 30.94
C ALA A 512 -7.36 13.95 30.61
N GLU A 513 -6.59 14.90 30.06
CA GLU A 513 -7.13 16.19 29.60
C GLU A 513 -7.89 16.06 28.27
N PHE A 514 -7.51 15.11 27.41
CA PHE A 514 -8.21 14.77 26.17
C PHE A 514 -9.54 14.08 26.50
N GLU A 515 -9.53 13.10 27.41
CA GLU A 515 -10.72 12.49 27.97
C GLU A 515 -11.66 13.52 28.59
N ALA A 516 -11.10 14.48 29.35
CA ALA A 516 -11.88 15.55 29.96
C ALA A 516 -12.43 16.57 28.94
N GLN A 517 -11.77 16.75 27.79
CA GLN A 517 -12.24 17.62 26.71
C GLN A 517 -13.31 16.93 25.83
N PHE A 518 -13.27 15.61 25.75
CA PHE A 518 -14.23 14.79 25.01
C PHE A 518 -14.91 13.73 25.91
N PRO A 519 -15.58 14.11 27.01
CA PRO A 519 -16.12 13.15 27.99
C PRO A 519 -17.19 12.24 27.36
N ASP A 520 -17.93 12.73 26.36
CA ASP A 520 -18.89 11.95 25.57
C ASP A 520 -18.28 10.72 24.86
N ILE A 521 -16.94 10.71 24.66
CA ILE A 521 -16.19 9.61 24.03
C ILE A 521 -15.75 8.57 25.08
N PHE A 522 -15.54 8.98 26.34
CA PHE A 522 -14.88 8.18 27.38
C PHE A 522 -15.71 7.93 28.65
N GLU A 523 -16.97 8.39 28.73
CA GLU A 523 -17.88 8.02 29.82
C GLU A 523 -18.14 6.50 29.84
N ASN A 524 -17.53 5.81 30.82
CA ASN A 524 -17.96 4.49 31.24
C ASN A 524 -19.30 4.61 31.98
N ASP A 525 -20.37 4.03 31.41
CA ASP A 525 -21.66 3.89 32.10
C ASP A 525 -21.52 2.82 33.21
N ASP A 526 -20.90 3.20 34.32
CA ASP A 526 -20.67 2.37 35.52
C ASP A 526 -21.96 1.99 36.28
N THR A 527 -23.14 2.17 35.66
CA THR A 527 -24.41 1.62 36.15
C THR A 527 -24.92 0.42 35.36
N ALA A 528 -24.11 -0.14 34.44
CA ALA A 528 -24.51 -1.27 33.59
C ALA A 528 -23.90 -2.63 33.96
N HIS A 529 -23.50 -2.85 35.22
CA HIS A 529 -23.42 -4.22 35.74
C HIS A 529 -24.77 -4.57 36.39
N ASP A 530 -25.52 -5.42 35.68
CA ASP A 530 -26.80 -6.04 36.08
C ASP A 530 -28.10 -5.37 35.58
N ALA A 531 -28.20 -5.11 34.27
CA ALA A 531 -29.48 -5.12 33.55
C ALA A 531 -29.26 -5.29 32.04
N GLY A 532 -29.92 -6.28 31.43
CA GLY A 532 -29.70 -6.70 30.05
C GLY A 532 -29.76 -5.60 28.97
N LYS A 533 -28.93 -5.80 27.93
CA LYS A 533 -29.04 -5.26 26.56
C LYS A 533 -29.67 -3.86 26.45
N LYS A 534 -28.88 -2.80 26.66
CA LYS A 534 -29.22 -1.47 26.15
C LYS A 534 -28.50 -1.20 24.82
N LYS A 535 -29.30 -1.12 23.76
CA LYS A 535 -28.91 -0.68 22.42
C LYS A 535 -28.29 0.73 22.46
N ARG A 536 -27.12 0.93 21.83
CA ARG A 536 -26.59 2.26 21.46
C ARG A 536 -27.72 3.10 20.85
N ARG A 537 -27.97 4.31 21.39
CA ARG A 537 -29.05 5.20 20.90
C ARG A 537 -28.72 5.63 19.46
N LYS A 538 -29.63 5.30 18.54
CA LYS A 538 -29.64 5.81 17.16
C LYS A 538 -29.71 7.35 17.16
N ARG A 539 -28.65 8.01 16.72
CA ARG A 539 -28.73 9.42 16.30
C ARG A 539 -29.52 9.46 14.98
N LYS A 540 -30.70 10.09 14.98
CA LYS A 540 -31.48 10.37 13.76
C LYS A 540 -30.82 11.54 13.03
N GLY A 541 -29.89 11.24 12.11
CA GLY A 541 -29.37 12.20 11.13
C GLY A 541 -30.12 12.11 9.81
N HIS A 542 -30.10 13.19 9.03
CA HIS A 542 -30.53 13.16 7.63
C HIS A 542 -29.68 12.14 6.86
N GLY A 543 -30.30 11.41 5.93
CA GLY A 543 -29.63 10.37 5.15
C GLY A 543 -28.37 10.87 4.43
N PRO A 544 -27.43 9.96 4.08
CA PRO A 544 -26.24 10.33 3.35
C PRO A 544 -26.65 11.06 2.04
N PRO A 545 -25.95 12.14 1.66
CA PRO A 545 -26.22 12.81 0.39
C PRO A 545 -26.00 11.83 -0.77
N SER A 546 -26.73 12.03 -1.87
CA SER A 546 -26.64 11.19 -3.07
C SER A 546 -25.18 11.01 -3.48
N LEU A 547 -24.67 9.78 -3.41
CA LEU A 547 -23.30 9.47 -3.80
C LEU A 547 -23.15 9.73 -5.31
N ASN A 548 -22.15 10.55 -5.68
CA ASN A 548 -21.83 10.78 -7.08
C ASN A 548 -20.93 9.65 -7.57
N VAL A 549 -21.53 8.62 -8.18
CA VAL A 549 -20.77 7.53 -8.77
C VAL A 549 -20.25 7.97 -10.15
N PRO A 550 -18.93 8.05 -10.36
CA PRO A 550 -18.37 8.40 -11.65
C PRO A 550 -18.64 7.28 -12.65
N PRO A 551 -18.75 7.61 -13.95
CA PRO A 551 -18.85 6.58 -14.97
C PRO A 551 -17.59 5.71 -14.95
N GLY A 552 -17.77 4.42 -15.16
CA GLY A 552 -16.68 3.48 -15.39
C GLY A 552 -16.00 3.74 -16.73
N PRO A 553 -14.92 3.00 -17.05
CA PRO A 553 -14.36 3.01 -18.39
C PRO A 553 -15.39 2.50 -19.41
N ASP A 554 -15.26 2.95 -20.66
CA ASP A 554 -16.16 2.55 -21.75
C ASP A 554 -16.22 1.02 -21.87
N ALA A 555 -17.41 0.46 -22.11
CA ALA A 555 -17.63 -0.99 -22.10
C ALA A 555 -16.75 -1.79 -23.09
N GLY A 556 -16.26 -1.14 -24.15
CA GLY A 556 -15.33 -1.72 -25.15
C GLY A 556 -13.86 -1.36 -24.94
N SER A 557 -13.52 -0.56 -23.92
CA SER A 557 -12.14 -0.18 -23.64
C SER A 557 -11.38 -1.31 -22.92
N LEU A 558 -10.07 -1.40 -23.19
CA LEU A 558 -9.20 -2.33 -22.48
C LEU A 558 -8.98 -1.87 -21.04
N PRO A 559 -8.81 -2.79 -20.08
CA PRO A 559 -8.59 -2.42 -18.70
C PRO A 559 -7.17 -1.87 -18.48
N GLY A 560 -6.96 -1.26 -17.31
CA GLY A 560 -5.71 -0.58 -16.97
C GLY A 560 -4.55 -1.52 -16.66
N PRO A 561 -3.38 -0.93 -16.30
CA PRO A 561 -2.13 -1.67 -16.14
C PRO A 561 -2.15 -2.75 -15.05
N ALA A 562 -3.04 -2.65 -14.07
CA ALA A 562 -3.25 -3.69 -13.06
C ALA A 562 -3.78 -5.01 -13.64
N TYR A 563 -4.52 -4.94 -14.75
CA TYR A 563 -5.32 -6.06 -15.28
C TYR A 563 -4.73 -6.66 -16.55
N MET A 564 -4.12 -5.81 -17.38
CA MET A 564 -3.55 -6.20 -18.66
C MET A 564 -2.11 -5.68 -18.76
N PRO A 565 -1.14 -6.52 -19.14
CA PRO A 565 0.25 -6.11 -19.29
C PRO A 565 0.38 -4.99 -20.33
N GLN A 566 0.86 -3.84 -19.88
CA GLN A 566 1.11 -2.65 -20.67
C GLN A 566 2.15 -1.76 -19.93
N THR A 567 2.45 -0.58 -20.48
CA THR A 567 3.28 0.41 -19.80
C THR A 567 2.71 0.71 -18.41
N LEU A 568 3.59 0.77 -17.40
CA LEU A 568 3.31 0.91 -15.96
C LEU A 568 2.74 -0.34 -15.27
N SER A 569 2.48 -1.45 -15.96
CA SER A 569 2.12 -2.71 -15.29
C SER A 569 3.27 -3.21 -14.43
N TRP A 570 2.97 -3.68 -13.23
CA TRP A 570 3.95 -4.34 -12.38
C TRP A 570 4.30 -5.72 -12.93
N VAL A 571 5.60 -6.01 -12.97
CA VAL A 571 6.15 -7.21 -13.59
C VAL A 571 6.59 -8.22 -12.53
N ALA A 572 7.29 -7.77 -11.50
CA ALA A 572 7.76 -8.61 -10.41
C ALA A 572 8.02 -7.76 -9.17
N PHE A 573 8.24 -8.40 -8.04
CA PHE A 573 8.97 -7.78 -6.94
C PHE A 573 10.02 -8.75 -6.39
N THR A 574 11.10 -8.18 -5.89
CA THR A 574 12.11 -8.87 -5.11
C THR A 574 11.95 -8.48 -3.65
N GLN A 575 11.78 -9.48 -2.77
CA GLN A 575 11.73 -9.29 -1.33
C GLN A 575 13.14 -9.48 -0.75
N TYR A 576 13.59 -8.52 0.04
CA TYR A 576 14.87 -8.54 0.74
C TYR A 576 14.64 -8.65 2.24
N TYR A 577 15.40 -9.49 2.92
CA TYR A 577 15.33 -9.63 4.37
C TYR A 577 16.73 -9.55 5.02
N ALA A 578 16.76 -9.15 6.29
CA ALA A 578 17.97 -9.14 7.10
C ALA A 578 17.89 -10.23 8.19
N ASN A 579 18.71 -11.27 8.08
CA ASN A 579 18.76 -12.36 9.06
C ASN A 579 19.41 -11.87 10.38
N LEU A 580 18.59 -11.37 11.31
CA LEU A 580 19.03 -10.82 12.59
C LEU A 580 19.73 -11.85 13.46
N THR A 581 19.33 -13.13 13.41
CA THR A 581 20.00 -14.21 14.15
C THR A 581 21.48 -14.27 13.77
N ARG A 582 21.78 -14.26 12.46
CA ARG A 582 23.16 -14.25 11.93
C ARG A 582 23.87 -12.94 12.25
N ILE A 583 23.22 -11.81 12.03
CA ILE A 583 23.80 -10.48 12.23
C ILE A 583 24.18 -10.24 13.71
N ASN A 584 23.29 -10.59 14.64
CA ASN A 584 23.52 -10.47 16.08
C ASN A 584 24.62 -11.40 16.56
N HIS A 585 24.60 -12.67 16.13
CA HIS A 585 25.66 -13.63 16.45
C HIS A 585 27.05 -13.15 15.97
N ASP A 586 27.11 -12.55 14.78
CA ASP A 586 28.34 -11.98 14.27
C ASP A 586 28.74 -10.70 15.02
N ALA A 587 27.78 -9.90 15.47
CA ALA A 587 28.04 -8.71 16.28
C ALA A 587 28.72 -9.06 17.61
N ASP A 588 28.21 -10.09 18.31
CA ASP A 588 28.73 -10.53 19.61
C ASP A 588 30.17 -11.08 19.53
N LYS A 589 30.57 -11.57 18.36
CA LYS A 589 31.91 -12.11 18.09
C LYS A 589 32.91 -11.07 17.62
N ARG A 590 32.46 -9.86 17.26
CA ARG A 590 33.34 -8.81 16.72
C ARG A 590 34.14 -8.15 17.85
N THR A 591 35.46 -8.08 17.68
CA THR A 591 36.38 -7.31 18.54
C THR A 591 37.10 -6.29 17.66
N GLY A 592 36.48 -5.13 17.44
CA GLY A 592 37.06 -4.00 16.70
C GLY A 592 36.09 -3.33 15.72
N ASP A 593 36.35 -2.05 15.41
CA ASP A 593 35.60 -1.28 14.42
C ASP A 593 35.92 -1.74 13.00
N ARG A 594 34.88 -1.90 12.18
CA ARG A 594 35.00 -2.02 10.73
C ARG A 594 34.15 -0.95 10.05
N GLU A 595 34.64 -0.51 8.90
CA GLU A 595 34.10 0.56 8.04
C GLU A 595 32.82 0.16 7.28
N THR A 596 32.35 -1.08 7.42
CA THR A 596 31.24 -1.66 6.64
C THR A 596 29.95 -1.79 7.45
N ASN A 597 28.82 -1.43 6.86
CA ASN A 597 27.49 -1.55 7.47
C ASN A 597 27.23 -2.98 8.01
N PRO A 598 26.91 -3.15 9.32
CA PRO A 598 26.70 -4.46 9.94
C PRO A 598 25.39 -5.15 9.53
N VAL A 599 24.34 -4.39 9.17
CA VAL A 599 23.05 -4.94 8.75
C VAL A 599 23.08 -5.13 7.25
N GLN A 600 23.08 -6.39 6.82
CA GLN A 600 23.12 -6.76 5.41
C GLN A 600 21.81 -7.44 5.03
N PHE A 601 21.17 -6.94 3.97
CA PHE A 601 19.98 -7.54 3.39
C PHE A 601 20.37 -8.51 2.28
N GLU A 602 19.67 -9.64 2.21
CA GLU A 602 19.79 -10.64 1.17
C GLU A 602 18.42 -10.89 0.53
N VAL A 603 18.41 -11.39 -0.71
CA VAL A 603 17.15 -11.71 -1.40
C VAL A 603 16.52 -12.91 -0.72
N GLU A 604 15.28 -12.75 -0.26
CA GLU A 604 14.45 -13.85 0.24
C GLU A 604 13.84 -14.62 -0.93
N TYR A 605 13.12 -13.92 -1.81
CA TYR A 605 12.59 -14.46 -3.06
C TYR A 605 12.32 -13.37 -4.10
N ASP A 606 12.22 -13.80 -5.35
CA ASP A 606 11.74 -13.00 -6.48
C ASP A 606 10.53 -13.69 -7.11
N THR A 607 9.42 -12.98 -7.27
CA THR A 607 8.16 -13.57 -7.74
C THR A 607 8.22 -14.26 -9.10
N ARG A 608 9.21 -13.91 -9.95
CA ARG A 608 9.36 -14.40 -11.32
C ARG A 608 10.19 -15.67 -11.40
N ASP A 609 11.31 -15.68 -10.68
CA ASP A 609 12.37 -16.69 -10.82
C ASP A 609 12.40 -17.70 -9.64
N ASP A 610 11.52 -17.57 -8.65
CA ASP A 610 11.44 -18.51 -7.54
C ASP A 610 10.83 -19.87 -7.90
N ASP A 611 11.13 -20.90 -7.12
CA ASP A 611 10.70 -22.29 -7.39
C ASP A 611 9.20 -22.56 -7.18
N TRP A 612 8.45 -21.59 -6.63
CA TRP A 612 7.09 -21.77 -6.14
C TRP A 612 6.04 -20.92 -6.84
N TYR A 613 6.24 -19.61 -6.97
CA TYR A 613 5.24 -18.70 -7.54
C TYR A 613 5.34 -18.59 -9.06
N GLN A 614 6.55 -18.41 -9.60
CA GLN A 614 6.84 -18.34 -11.05
C GLN A 614 5.86 -17.45 -11.83
N LEU A 615 5.56 -16.26 -11.29
CA LEU A 615 4.59 -15.34 -11.87
C LEU A 615 5.13 -14.74 -13.17
N GLU A 616 4.31 -14.77 -14.23
CA GLU A 616 4.64 -14.11 -15.50
C GLU A 616 4.67 -12.57 -15.34
N ASP A 617 3.74 -12.05 -14.55
CA ASP A 617 3.61 -10.65 -14.16
C ASP A 617 2.79 -10.53 -12.86
N LEU A 618 2.60 -9.32 -12.35
CA LEU A 618 1.78 -9.05 -11.15
C LEU A 618 0.37 -8.56 -11.50
N THR A 619 -0.15 -8.93 -12.67
CA THR A 619 -1.54 -8.58 -13.01
C THR A 619 -2.53 -9.28 -12.09
N VAL A 620 -3.72 -8.68 -11.94
CA VAL A 620 -4.83 -9.25 -11.16
C VAL A 620 -5.12 -10.69 -11.60
N ARG A 621 -4.97 -11.00 -12.90
CA ARG A 621 -5.23 -12.34 -13.40
C ARG A 621 -4.21 -13.37 -12.88
N GLU A 622 -2.92 -13.04 -12.88
CA GLU A 622 -1.87 -13.94 -12.38
C GLU A 622 -1.94 -14.07 -10.86
N MET A 623 -2.15 -12.97 -10.14
CA MET A 623 -2.35 -13.01 -8.68
C MET A 623 -3.57 -13.86 -8.28
N LEU A 624 -4.66 -13.81 -9.06
CA LEU A 624 -5.85 -14.63 -8.83
C LEU A 624 -5.58 -16.13 -9.08
N LYS A 625 -4.70 -16.47 -10.02
CA LYS A 625 -4.26 -17.85 -10.23
C LYS A 625 -3.44 -18.33 -9.04
N LEU A 626 -2.50 -17.51 -8.55
CA LEU A 626 -1.70 -17.83 -7.36
C LEU A 626 -2.60 -18.09 -6.15
N ALA A 627 -3.53 -17.17 -5.85
CA ALA A 627 -4.50 -17.33 -4.75
C ALA A 627 -5.30 -18.65 -4.86
N HIS A 628 -5.78 -18.98 -6.07
CA HIS A 628 -6.49 -20.24 -6.29
C HIS A 628 -5.58 -21.47 -6.12
N SER A 629 -4.33 -21.41 -6.58
CA SER A 629 -3.37 -22.52 -6.46
C SER A 629 -2.93 -22.77 -5.02
N ILE A 630 -2.82 -21.72 -4.21
CA ILE A 630 -2.49 -21.82 -2.78
C ILE A 630 -3.53 -22.66 -2.03
N ASP A 631 -4.80 -22.63 -2.45
CA ASP A 631 -5.84 -23.46 -1.84
C ASP A 631 -6.00 -24.84 -2.51
N ASP A 632 -5.74 -24.95 -3.82
CA ASP A 632 -6.06 -26.15 -4.61
C ASP A 632 -5.13 -27.36 -4.34
N ASP A 633 -5.59 -28.27 -3.47
CA ASP A 633 -4.95 -29.56 -3.17
C ASP A 633 -4.81 -30.50 -4.40
N GLU A 634 -5.51 -30.25 -5.52
CA GLU A 634 -5.40 -31.09 -6.73
C GLU A 634 -4.16 -30.77 -7.57
N VAL A 635 -3.68 -29.52 -7.56
CA VAL A 635 -2.44 -29.10 -8.27
C VAL A 635 -1.23 -29.87 -7.72
N CYS A 636 -1.22 -30.14 -6.41
CA CYS A 636 -0.22 -30.97 -5.73
C CYS A 636 -0.12 -32.42 -6.27
N ARG A 637 -1.13 -32.94 -6.97
CA ARG A 637 -1.10 -34.32 -7.50
C ARG A 637 -0.42 -34.43 -8.86
N GLU A 638 -0.44 -33.38 -9.68
CA GLU A 638 0.15 -33.42 -11.02
C GLU A 638 1.68 -33.28 -10.98
N GLU A 639 2.24 -32.48 -10.07
CA GLU A 639 3.70 -32.30 -9.95
C GLU A 639 4.42 -33.54 -9.41
N ASP A 640 3.84 -34.22 -8.41
CA ASP A 640 4.40 -35.46 -7.86
C ASP A 640 4.49 -36.58 -8.93
N ASP A 641 3.59 -36.60 -9.91
CA ASP A 641 3.63 -37.55 -11.02
C ASP A 641 4.74 -37.22 -12.03
N VAL A 642 5.15 -35.95 -12.17
CA VAL A 642 6.27 -35.55 -13.03
C VAL A 642 7.60 -35.98 -12.41
N TYR A 643 7.82 -35.75 -11.12
CA TYR A 643 9.04 -36.19 -10.41
C TYR A 643 9.12 -37.71 -10.20
N ALA A 644 7.99 -38.42 -10.17
CA ALA A 644 7.96 -39.88 -10.02
C ALA A 644 8.30 -40.67 -11.31
N THR A 645 8.38 -40.02 -12.48
CA THR A 645 8.62 -40.74 -13.75
C THR A 645 10.07 -41.14 -14.03
N GLY A 646 11.02 -40.77 -13.15
CA GLY A 646 12.46 -41.04 -13.30
C GLY A 646 12.96 -42.45 -12.96
N ARG A 647 12.13 -43.38 -12.44
CA ARG A 647 12.60 -44.76 -12.13
C ARG A 647 11.55 -45.83 -12.44
N LYS A 648 11.56 -46.34 -13.68
CA LYS A 648 10.92 -47.62 -14.02
C LYS A 648 11.67 -48.79 -13.40
N LYS A 649 11.12 -49.40 -12.34
CA LYS A 649 11.32 -50.83 -12.04
C LYS A 649 9.97 -51.55 -12.03
N LYS A 650 9.85 -52.54 -12.92
CA LYS A 650 8.74 -53.50 -13.00
C LYS A 650 8.67 -54.34 -11.71
N GLY A 651 7.48 -54.49 -11.12
CA GLY A 651 7.26 -55.55 -10.13
C GLY A 651 5.97 -55.51 -9.31
N LYS A 652 5.01 -56.35 -9.72
CA LYS A 652 3.94 -57.05 -8.96
C LYS A 652 2.89 -56.25 -8.14
N LYS A 653 1.63 -56.48 -8.53
CA LYS A 653 0.37 -56.27 -7.80
C LYS A 653 0.36 -57.00 -6.44
N GLY A 654 -0.10 -56.33 -5.39
CA GLY A 654 -0.64 -57.00 -4.19
C GLY A 654 -0.85 -56.11 -2.96
N LYS A 655 -2.13 -55.97 -2.59
CA LYS A 655 -2.72 -55.67 -1.26
C LYS A 655 -2.85 -54.21 -0.74
N LYS A 656 -4.14 -53.84 -0.69
CA LYS A 656 -4.89 -52.90 0.16
C LYS A 656 -4.21 -52.38 1.43
N GLY A 657 -4.44 -51.09 1.68
CA GLY A 657 -4.79 -50.58 3.01
C GLY A 657 -3.70 -49.83 3.77
N LYS A 658 -3.33 -48.63 3.29
CA LYS A 658 -2.85 -47.57 4.18
C LYS A 658 -3.57 -46.28 3.80
N LYS A 659 -4.28 -45.68 4.77
CA LYS A 659 -4.74 -44.29 4.70
C LYS A 659 -3.54 -43.46 4.23
N LYS A 660 -3.64 -42.80 3.08
CA LYS A 660 -2.69 -41.75 2.72
C LYS A 660 -2.87 -40.68 3.81
N LYS A 661 -1.84 -40.41 4.60
CA LYS A 661 -1.74 -39.16 5.36
C LYS A 661 -2.05 -38.03 4.37
N ASP A 662 -2.93 -37.11 4.76
CA ASP A 662 -3.19 -35.90 4.01
C ASP A 662 -1.85 -35.26 3.66
N LYS A 663 -1.56 -35.17 2.35
CA LYS A 663 -0.40 -34.43 1.89
C LYS A 663 -0.84 -32.97 1.95
N LYS A 664 -0.35 -32.24 2.96
CA LYS A 664 -0.57 -30.79 3.09
C LYS A 664 -0.13 -30.10 1.81
N ASN A 665 -0.86 -29.06 1.41
CA ASN A 665 -0.54 -28.27 0.24
C ASN A 665 0.82 -27.58 0.45
N LYS A 666 1.84 -28.01 -0.30
CA LYS A 666 3.21 -27.49 -0.13
C LYS A 666 3.30 -26.00 -0.45
N LEU A 667 2.50 -25.52 -1.40
CA LEU A 667 2.47 -24.11 -1.78
C LEU A 667 1.85 -23.25 -0.68
N TRP A 668 0.87 -23.78 0.07
CA TRP A 668 0.34 -23.10 1.26
C TRP A 668 1.41 -22.96 2.36
N ILE A 669 2.16 -24.04 2.64
CA ILE A 669 3.24 -24.01 3.62
C ILE A 669 4.31 -22.99 3.22
N GLU A 670 4.70 -22.95 1.96
CA GLU A 670 5.65 -21.94 1.48
C GLU A 670 5.08 -20.52 1.55
N PHE A 671 3.79 -20.33 1.23
CA PHE A 671 3.12 -19.05 1.42
C PHE A 671 3.18 -18.58 2.88
N LEU A 672 2.87 -19.46 3.84
CA LEU A 672 2.98 -19.15 5.26
C LEU A 672 4.43 -18.87 5.67
N ARG A 673 5.40 -19.65 5.18
CA ARG A 673 6.81 -19.41 5.44
C ARG A 673 7.22 -18.00 5.01
N ARG A 674 6.83 -17.57 3.80
CA ARG A 674 7.09 -16.20 3.31
C ARG A 674 6.33 -15.15 4.09
N ALA A 675 5.08 -15.44 4.47
CA ALA A 675 4.26 -14.54 5.30
C ALA A 675 4.97 -14.14 6.61
N PHE A 676 5.68 -15.10 7.20
CA PHE A 676 6.46 -14.93 8.43
C PHE A 676 7.96 -14.80 8.18
N VAL A 677 8.38 -14.45 6.95
CA VAL A 677 9.78 -14.18 6.58
C VAL A 677 10.75 -15.29 7.02
N GLY A 678 10.30 -16.55 6.95
CA GLY A 678 11.10 -17.72 7.29
C GLY A 678 11.43 -17.90 8.78
N THR A 679 10.77 -17.18 9.70
CA THR A 679 11.05 -17.30 11.14
C THR A 679 10.26 -18.40 11.84
N MET A 680 9.16 -18.87 11.26
CA MET A 680 8.40 -20.02 11.79
C MET A 680 9.04 -21.33 11.36
N ASP A 681 9.05 -22.31 12.27
CA ASP A 681 9.63 -23.61 11.97
C ASP A 681 8.70 -24.51 11.13
N ASP A 682 9.29 -25.51 10.49
CA ASP A 682 8.55 -26.39 9.58
C ASP A 682 7.47 -27.20 10.29
N ASP A 683 7.65 -27.53 11.58
CA ASP A 683 6.72 -28.33 12.35
C ASP A 683 5.48 -27.49 12.73
N GLU A 684 5.67 -26.23 13.16
CA GLU A 684 4.63 -25.24 13.43
C GLU A 684 3.85 -24.92 12.15
N LEU A 685 4.54 -24.64 11.04
CA LEU A 685 3.89 -24.39 9.75
C LEU A 685 3.07 -25.58 9.27
N GLU A 686 3.52 -26.78 9.57
CA GLU A 686 2.80 -28.00 9.27
C GLU A 686 1.53 -28.14 10.13
N GLU A 687 1.47 -27.62 11.34
CA GLU A 687 0.26 -27.71 12.18
C GLU A 687 -0.88 -26.79 11.71
N LEU A 688 -0.59 -25.84 10.81
CA LEU A 688 -1.51 -24.84 10.24
C LEU A 688 -2.17 -25.28 8.92
#